data_AF-A0A1V5VXN2-F1
#
_entry.id   AF-A0A1V5VXN2-F1
#
_cell.length_a   1.000
_cell.length_b   1.000
_cell.length_c   1.000
_cell.angle_alpha   90.00
_cell.angle_beta   90.00
_cell.angle_gamma   90.00
#
_symmetry.space_group_name_H-M   'P 1'
#
loop_
_entity.id
_entity.type
_entity.pdbx_description
1 polymer ?
#
loop_
_entity_poly.entity_id
_entity_poly.type
_entity_poly.pdbx_seq_one_letter_code
_entity_poly.pdbx_strand_id
1 'polypeptide(L)'
;MAAVYLQLQNVCKAFGEDEILVDVSLQVREGQCFGLIGPNGAGKSTLLRIVTGEEHADSGEVVVPRGVKVGYLAQDTAVEDGGTMLPALLASREDVAVVSARMHALEAKLAAPGAHDDAQAHDRLLHEHARLAEEFHRLGGDTLRGDAVRLLRGVGLDESFDDAEVRTLSGGQKRRLALAMLLFAQPDLLLLDEPTNHLDLAALTWLEEYLRASRCAILLITHDRYLLDRLADHIAEIEGTQLRQYDGNYTAYHEKKAAEDAVMLKRAESIAREKARLAETVQRLFSFRQFTRMRSVQKRLWKLETIQLPGEAEKTKMAFTPARKSAREVLTVEKLRKRFAPETPLIERVSFTLWRGERTALLGPNGCGKTTLLRILTGELAPDGGSALLGQHVLPYYYEQEGRDLDPTRTVLQETWSACPHLGQTEVRGALARFLIFGEDVERPISTLSGGERSRVQLTKMFLSGANLLLLDEPTNHLDIEGKEALEEALVEYPGTVLMVSHDRYFIDRVATRVLEMADGALRDYLGNYTDFMAKKAQQTAPAPAPAPKAPSKAAPAPTSSGKRSLQYWQRRQAEVEAQIARLETLKAELEALLAEPSLYADGLRARKVTEDHQAAAADLDAAYAEWEQISEEIIALEADAEAARLARLDKR
;
A
#
# COMPACT_ATOMS: atom_id res chain seq x y z
N MET A 1 -8.41 29.04 -15.08
CA MET A 1 -7.54 27.93 -15.53
C MET A 1 -6.48 27.77 -14.46
N ALA A 2 -6.31 26.58 -13.89
CA ALA A 2 -5.29 26.33 -12.87
C ALA A 2 -3.89 26.64 -13.42
N ALA A 3 -3.03 27.25 -12.61
CA ALA A 3 -1.65 27.54 -13.00
C ALA A 3 -0.88 26.23 -13.21
N VAL A 4 0.02 26.19 -14.19
CA VAL A 4 0.92 25.05 -14.42
C VAL A 4 2.14 25.25 -13.53
N TYR A 5 2.48 24.27 -12.69
CA TYR A 5 3.63 24.37 -11.76
C TYR A 5 4.85 23.57 -12.23
N LEU A 6 4.64 22.54 -13.04
CA LEU A 6 5.72 21.78 -13.67
C LEU A 6 5.32 21.37 -15.09
N GLN A 7 6.25 21.53 -16.02
CA GLN A 7 6.11 21.00 -17.37
C GLN A 7 7.40 20.31 -17.81
N LEU A 8 7.29 19.04 -18.16
CA LEU A 8 8.32 18.22 -18.77
C LEU A 8 7.95 18.02 -20.24
N GLN A 9 8.87 18.32 -21.16
CA GLN A 9 8.69 18.14 -22.60
C GLN A 9 9.80 17.27 -23.18
N ASN A 10 9.42 16.09 -23.67
CA ASN A 10 10.30 15.12 -24.35
C ASN A 10 11.65 14.90 -23.63
N VAL A 11 11.57 14.72 -22.32
CA VAL A 11 12.76 14.53 -21.48
C VAL A 11 13.32 13.13 -21.71
N CYS A 12 14.61 13.06 -22.03
CA CYS A 12 15.33 11.79 -22.16
C CYS A 12 16.51 11.73 -21.21
N LYS A 13 16.78 10.53 -20.70
CA LYS A 13 17.94 10.25 -19.85
C LYS A 13 18.48 8.84 -20.10
N ALA A 14 19.78 8.75 -20.34
CA ALA A 14 20.53 7.51 -20.46
C ALA A 14 21.73 7.48 -19.50
N PHE A 15 22.08 6.28 -19.03
CA PHE A 15 23.30 6.03 -18.26
C PHE A 15 24.15 5.01 -19.02
N GLY A 16 25.20 5.49 -19.70
CA GLY A 16 26.02 4.63 -20.55
C GLY A 16 25.25 4.20 -21.81
N GLU A 17 25.06 2.90 -21.98
CA GLU A 17 24.28 2.32 -23.10
C GLU A 17 22.81 2.10 -22.72
N ASP A 18 22.45 2.20 -21.44
CA ASP A 18 21.11 1.94 -20.95
C ASP A 18 20.27 3.23 -20.97
N GLU A 19 19.29 3.28 -21.87
CA GLU A 19 18.25 4.33 -21.87
C GLU A 19 17.28 4.08 -20.71
N ILE A 20 17.12 5.05 -19.81
CA ILE A 20 16.20 4.94 -18.67
C ILE A 20 14.88 5.66 -18.97
N LEU A 21 14.95 6.85 -19.54
CA LEU A 21 13.80 7.68 -19.87
C LEU A 21 13.87 8.11 -21.33
N VAL A 22 12.79 7.91 -22.09
CA VAL A 22 12.68 8.27 -23.51
C VAL A 22 11.39 9.04 -23.75
N ASP A 23 11.52 10.26 -24.29
CA ASP A 23 10.42 11.16 -24.67
C ASP A 23 9.38 11.41 -23.56
N VAL A 24 9.84 11.53 -22.31
CA VAL A 24 8.96 11.70 -21.16
C VAL A 24 8.35 13.09 -21.14
N SER A 25 7.02 13.16 -21.19
CA SER A 25 6.26 14.40 -21.11
C SER A 25 5.21 14.32 -20.01
N LEU A 26 5.18 15.34 -19.13
CA LEU A 26 4.29 15.42 -17.97
C LEU A 26 3.96 16.88 -17.67
N GLN A 27 2.72 17.15 -17.26
CA GLN A 27 2.29 18.48 -16.85
C GLN A 27 1.57 18.40 -15.51
N VAL A 28 2.09 19.07 -14.49
CA VAL A 28 1.48 19.15 -13.16
C VAL A 28 0.94 20.56 -12.95
N ARG A 29 -0.34 20.66 -12.59
CA ARG A 29 -1.02 21.94 -12.30
C ARG A 29 -1.21 22.14 -10.80
N GLU A 30 -1.51 23.37 -10.43
CA GLU A 30 -1.84 23.78 -9.07
C GLU A 30 -2.91 22.85 -8.46
N GLY A 31 -2.62 22.34 -7.27
CA GLY A 31 -3.52 21.47 -6.49
C GLY A 31 -3.75 20.07 -7.05
N GLN A 32 -3.05 19.66 -8.11
CA GLN A 32 -3.12 18.28 -8.62
C GLN A 32 -2.13 17.37 -7.90
N CYS A 33 -2.55 16.14 -7.61
CA CYS A 33 -1.68 15.09 -7.12
C CYS A 33 -1.47 14.02 -8.20
N PHE A 34 -0.21 13.85 -8.62
CA PHE A 34 0.23 12.78 -9.51
C PHE A 34 0.95 11.69 -8.73
N GLY A 35 0.50 10.44 -8.85
CA GLY A 35 1.23 9.27 -8.39
C GLY A 35 2.16 8.75 -9.47
N LEU A 36 3.47 8.71 -9.23
CA LEU A 36 4.47 8.16 -10.15
C LEU A 36 4.80 6.73 -9.77
N ILE A 37 4.44 5.78 -10.63
CA ILE A 37 4.62 4.33 -10.43
C ILE A 37 5.47 3.71 -11.54
N GLY A 38 5.99 2.51 -11.28
CA GLY A 38 6.81 1.76 -12.23
C GLY A 38 7.74 0.80 -11.49
N PRO A 39 8.38 -0.15 -12.20
CA PRO A 39 9.26 -1.14 -11.59
C PRO A 39 10.50 -0.49 -10.96
N ASN A 40 11.18 -1.24 -10.11
CA ASN A 40 12.46 -0.81 -9.55
C ASN A 40 13.49 -0.60 -10.67
N GLY A 41 14.23 0.51 -10.62
CA GLY A 41 15.19 0.87 -11.67
C GLY A 41 14.59 1.58 -12.90
N ALA A 42 13.27 1.81 -12.96
CA ALA A 42 12.63 2.52 -14.08
C ALA A 42 12.99 4.02 -14.20
N GLY A 43 13.77 4.59 -13.28
CA GLY A 43 14.15 6.01 -13.31
C GLY A 43 13.19 6.98 -12.62
N LYS A 44 12.31 6.51 -11.72
CA LYS A 44 11.37 7.36 -10.97
C LYS A 44 12.10 8.45 -10.15
N SER A 45 13.06 8.05 -9.31
CA SER A 45 13.86 8.97 -8.51
C SER A 45 14.74 9.87 -9.39
N THR A 46 15.28 9.34 -10.48
CA THR A 46 16.03 10.10 -11.49
C THR A 46 15.16 11.21 -12.08
N LEU A 47 13.88 10.94 -12.39
CA LEU A 47 12.96 11.95 -12.89
C LEU A 47 12.77 13.09 -11.88
N LEU A 48 12.62 12.80 -10.58
CA LEU A 48 12.52 13.84 -9.56
C LEU A 48 13.81 14.67 -9.45
N ARG A 49 14.98 14.04 -9.52
CA ARG A 49 16.28 14.75 -9.51
C ARG A 49 16.47 15.65 -10.74
N ILE A 50 15.93 15.24 -11.89
CA ILE A 50 15.90 16.08 -13.10
C ILE A 50 14.98 17.29 -12.89
N VAL A 51 13.83 17.12 -12.21
CA VAL A 51 12.91 18.22 -11.88
C VAL A 51 13.55 19.21 -10.90
N THR A 52 14.31 18.74 -9.90
CA THR A 52 14.99 19.60 -8.93
C THR A 52 16.27 20.24 -9.47
N GLY A 53 16.78 19.76 -10.60
CA GLY A 53 18.04 20.23 -11.21
C GLY A 53 19.30 19.63 -10.60
N GLU A 54 19.18 18.61 -9.73
CA GLU A 54 20.30 17.83 -9.21
C GLU A 54 20.96 16.98 -10.30
N GLU A 55 20.17 16.52 -11.27
CA GLU A 55 20.63 15.81 -12.46
C GLU A 55 20.18 16.52 -13.73
N HIS A 56 21.02 16.48 -14.77
CA HIS A 56 20.67 17.05 -16.07
C HIS A 56 20.06 15.99 -16.99
N ALA A 57 18.97 16.35 -17.66
CA ALA A 57 18.44 15.59 -18.78
C ALA A 57 19.41 15.67 -19.98
N ASP A 58 19.48 14.59 -20.76
CA ASP A 58 20.36 14.56 -21.95
C ASP A 58 19.68 15.25 -23.15
N SER A 59 18.35 15.20 -23.21
CA SER A 59 17.52 15.99 -24.12
C SER A 59 16.16 16.33 -23.51
N GLY A 60 15.44 17.26 -24.14
CA GLY A 60 14.15 17.77 -23.66
C GLY A 60 14.27 19.03 -22.81
N GLU A 61 13.14 19.52 -22.33
CA GLU A 61 13.07 20.74 -21.51
C GLU A 61 12.25 20.51 -20.23
N VAL A 62 12.79 21.00 -19.11
CA VAL A 62 12.13 21.05 -17.81
C VAL A 62 11.81 22.51 -17.51
N VAL A 63 10.54 22.84 -17.43
CA VAL A 63 10.07 24.21 -17.17
C VAL A 63 9.34 24.26 -15.85
N VAL A 64 9.92 24.98 -14.89
CA VAL A 64 9.28 25.38 -13.63
C VAL A 64 9.06 26.90 -13.69
N PRO A 65 7.81 27.40 -13.59
CA PRO A 65 7.54 28.83 -13.64
C PRO A 65 8.25 29.61 -12.52
N ARG A 66 8.63 30.86 -12.82
CA ARG A 66 9.28 31.74 -11.84
C ARG A 66 8.34 32.03 -10.67
N GLY A 67 8.83 31.80 -9.46
CA GLY A 67 8.11 32.07 -8.21
C GLY A 67 7.48 30.83 -7.56
N VAL A 68 7.46 29.67 -8.23
CA VAL A 68 7.03 28.40 -7.65
C VAL A 68 8.11 27.88 -6.69
N LYS A 69 7.76 27.68 -5.42
CA LYS A 69 8.63 27.03 -4.43
C LYS A 69 8.50 25.51 -4.58
N VAL A 70 9.58 24.86 -5.00
CA VAL A 70 9.65 23.41 -5.11
C VAL A 70 10.27 22.84 -3.84
N GLY A 71 9.58 21.90 -3.21
CA GLY A 71 10.09 21.13 -2.09
C GLY A 71 10.32 19.68 -2.50
N TYR A 72 11.47 19.10 -2.14
CA TYR A 72 11.83 17.72 -2.48
C TYR A 72 12.23 16.93 -1.23
N LEU A 73 11.65 15.75 -1.07
CA LEU A 73 12.08 14.74 -0.10
C LEU A 73 12.75 13.59 -0.86
N ALA A 74 14.08 13.54 -0.79
CA ALA A 74 14.85 12.45 -1.36
C ALA A 74 14.75 11.17 -0.50
N GLN A 75 14.93 10.01 -1.14
CA GLN A 75 14.94 8.72 -0.45
C GLN A 75 16.00 8.65 0.67
N ASP A 76 17.21 9.19 0.41
CA ASP A 76 18.34 9.27 1.35
C ASP A 76 18.56 10.72 1.80
N THR A 77 17.59 11.30 2.50
CA THR A 77 17.73 12.68 2.98
C THR A 77 18.62 12.74 4.23
N ALA A 78 19.81 13.34 4.08
CA ALA A 78 20.65 13.71 5.21
C ALA A 78 20.17 15.06 5.77
N VAL A 79 19.63 15.05 6.98
CA VAL A 79 19.42 16.29 7.76
C VAL A 79 20.77 16.71 8.33
N GLU A 80 21.11 17.99 8.24
CA GLU A 80 22.32 18.52 8.87
C GLU A 80 22.33 18.20 10.37
N ASP A 81 23.44 17.64 10.86
CA ASP A 81 23.57 17.15 12.24
C ASP A 81 23.63 18.26 13.32
N GLY A 82 23.41 19.51 12.94
CA GLY A 82 23.54 20.68 13.80
C GLY A 82 22.24 21.11 14.49
N GLY A 83 22.29 21.26 15.82
CA GLY A 83 21.20 21.85 16.61
C GLY A 83 20.16 20.85 17.13
N THR A 84 19.08 21.40 17.70
CA THR A 84 17.95 20.62 18.21
C THR A 84 16.79 20.61 17.22
N MET A 85 15.89 19.63 17.34
CA MET A 85 14.83 19.38 16.35
C MET A 85 13.92 20.59 16.11
N LEU A 86 13.42 21.23 17.17
CA LEU A 86 12.46 22.32 17.03
C LEU A 86 13.09 23.58 16.38
N PRO A 87 14.26 24.08 16.78
CA PRO A 87 14.95 25.15 16.06
C PRO A 87 15.23 24.83 14.59
N ALA A 88 15.66 23.60 14.28
CA ALA A 88 15.87 23.18 12.89
C ALA A 88 14.57 23.26 12.07
N LEU A 89 13.44 22.83 12.65
CA LEU A 89 12.13 22.94 12.02
C LEU A 89 11.69 24.40 11.84
N LEU A 90 11.84 25.24 12.86
CA LEU A 90 11.48 26.67 12.78
C LEU A 90 12.31 27.40 11.72
N ALA A 91 13.58 27.02 11.55
CA ALA A 91 14.47 27.59 10.54
C ALA A 91 14.01 27.30 9.10
N SER A 92 13.24 26.23 8.86
CA SER A 92 12.73 25.90 7.52
C SER A 92 11.68 26.90 6.99
N ARG A 93 11.08 27.72 7.86
CA ARG A 93 10.22 28.86 7.47
C ARG A 93 11.03 30.15 7.38
N GLU A 94 11.85 30.24 6.33
CA GLU A 94 12.74 31.39 6.08
C GLU A 94 11.98 32.71 5.98
N ASP A 95 10.77 32.69 5.40
CA ASP A 95 9.87 33.84 5.28
C ASP A 95 9.55 34.47 6.64
N VAL A 96 9.23 33.64 7.64
CA VAL A 96 8.94 34.10 9.00
C VAL A 96 10.22 34.44 9.75
N ALA A 97 11.29 33.66 9.56
CA ALA A 97 12.57 33.89 10.21
C ALA A 97 13.18 35.25 9.83
N VAL A 98 13.10 35.64 8.55
CA VAL A 98 13.59 36.94 8.07
C VAL A 98 12.78 38.09 8.67
N VAL A 99 11.46 37.98 8.71
CA VAL A 99 10.58 39.01 9.29
C VAL A 99 10.83 39.14 10.79
N SER A 100 10.93 38.02 11.51
CA SER A 100 11.23 37.97 12.94
C SER A 100 12.59 38.60 13.26
N ALA A 101 13.65 38.25 12.51
CA ALA A 101 14.98 38.82 12.71
C ALA A 101 15.00 40.34 12.45
N ARG A 102 14.29 40.81 11.43
CA ARG A 102 14.14 42.26 11.16
C ARG A 102 13.38 42.97 12.27
N MET A 103 12.31 42.36 12.78
CA MET A 103 11.51 42.88 13.88
C MET A 103 12.36 43.03 15.15
N HIS A 104 13.13 41.99 15.53
CA HIS A 104 14.05 42.06 16.67
C HIS A 104 15.18 43.08 16.50
N ALA A 105 15.75 43.21 15.29
CA ALA A 105 16.76 44.22 15.02
C ALA A 105 16.20 45.65 15.15
N LEU A 106 14.92 45.83 14.81
CA LEU A 106 14.22 47.11 14.92
C LEU A 106 13.83 47.42 16.37
N GLU A 107 13.39 46.41 17.13
CA GLU A 107 13.17 46.51 18.58
C GLU A 107 14.45 46.90 19.32
N ALA A 108 15.59 46.33 18.95
CA ALA A 108 16.88 46.70 19.51
C ALA A 108 17.25 48.16 19.19
N LYS A 109 16.91 48.67 18.00
CA LYS A 109 17.08 50.09 17.64
C LYS A 109 16.14 51.01 18.41
N LEU A 110 14.89 50.58 18.63
CA LEU A 110 13.90 51.32 19.43
C LEU A 110 14.30 51.38 20.91
N ALA A 111 14.96 50.35 21.42
CA ALA A 111 15.46 50.27 22.80
C ALA A 111 16.83 50.96 23.01
N ALA A 112 17.48 51.46 21.95
CA ALA A 112 18.82 52.05 22.04
C ALA A 112 18.80 53.43 22.74
N PRO A 113 19.82 53.76 23.56
CA PRO A 113 19.94 55.08 24.17
C PRO A 113 20.04 56.18 23.09
N GLY A 114 19.20 57.22 23.18
CA GLY A 114 19.12 58.32 22.19
C GLY A 114 18.17 58.05 21.02
N ALA A 115 17.51 56.90 20.94
CA ALA A 115 16.54 56.57 19.90
C ALA A 115 15.25 57.42 19.93
N HIS A 116 15.02 58.17 21.01
CA HIS A 116 13.90 59.08 21.19
C HIS A 116 14.26 60.55 20.91
N ASP A 117 15.51 60.85 20.59
CA ASP A 117 16.00 62.23 20.43
C ASP A 117 15.50 62.88 19.13
N ASP A 118 15.23 62.08 18.09
CA ASP A 118 14.62 62.51 16.83
C ASP A 118 13.21 61.91 16.70
N ALA A 119 12.19 62.74 16.93
CA ALA A 119 10.79 62.34 16.87
C ALA A 119 10.37 61.81 15.49
N GLN A 120 10.93 62.33 14.38
CA GLN A 120 10.60 61.84 13.04
C GLN A 120 11.26 60.49 12.74
N ALA A 121 12.51 60.30 13.16
CA ALA A 121 13.18 59.01 13.02
C ALA A 121 12.51 57.93 13.88
N HIS A 122 12.12 58.27 15.10
CA HIS A 122 11.40 57.38 16.02
C HIS A 122 10.03 56.95 15.45
N ASP A 123 9.25 57.90 14.94
CA ASP A 123 7.93 57.62 14.34
C ASP A 123 8.04 56.72 13.09
N ARG A 124 9.09 56.90 12.27
CA ARG A 124 9.35 55.99 11.13
C ARG A 124 9.65 54.56 11.57
N LEU A 125 10.44 54.38 12.65
CA LEU A 125 10.73 53.06 13.19
C LEU A 125 9.46 52.40 13.75
N LEU A 126 8.59 53.13 14.44
CA LEU A 126 7.33 52.59 14.95
C LEU A 126 6.39 52.13 13.81
N HIS A 127 6.28 52.91 12.72
CA HIS A 127 5.50 52.50 11.55
C HIS A 127 6.09 51.26 10.86
N GLU A 128 7.42 51.16 10.77
CA GLU A 128 8.09 49.98 10.22
C GLU A 128 7.88 48.74 11.11
N HIS A 129 7.92 48.90 12.45
CA HIS A 129 7.61 47.83 13.41
C HIS A 129 6.18 47.33 13.23
N ALA A 130 5.20 48.25 13.17
CA ALA A 130 3.79 47.90 13.02
C ALA A 130 3.55 47.11 11.71
N ARG A 131 4.19 47.52 10.61
CA ARG A 131 4.11 46.81 9.33
C ARG A 131 4.72 45.41 9.41
N LEU A 132 5.88 45.25 10.04
CA LEU A 132 6.53 43.95 10.22
C LEU A 132 5.73 43.05 11.17
N ALA A 133 5.11 43.59 12.21
CA ALA A 133 4.26 42.85 13.13
C ALA A 133 2.98 42.34 12.43
N GLU A 134 2.35 43.16 11.59
CA GLU A 134 1.20 42.74 10.78
C GLU A 134 1.60 41.66 9.75
N GLU A 135 2.78 41.81 9.13
CA GLU A 135 3.35 40.80 8.24
C GLU A 135 3.67 39.49 8.96
N PHE A 136 4.26 39.55 10.16
CA PHE A 136 4.54 38.40 11.01
C PHE A 136 3.25 37.66 11.39
N HIS A 137 2.21 38.41 11.80
CA HIS A 137 0.88 37.85 12.09
C HIS A 137 0.27 37.18 10.86
N ARG A 138 0.31 37.83 9.70
CA ARG A 138 -0.22 37.30 8.43
C ARG A 138 0.49 36.01 8.00
N LEU A 139 1.78 35.89 8.25
CA LEU A 139 2.55 34.68 7.94
C LEU A 139 2.36 33.55 8.97
N GLY A 140 1.55 33.78 10.02
CA GLY A 140 1.28 32.80 11.08
C GLY A 140 2.38 32.71 12.13
N GLY A 141 3.18 33.75 12.31
CA GLY A 141 4.30 33.77 13.25
C GLY A 141 3.91 33.48 14.71
N ASP A 142 2.70 33.87 15.12
CA ASP A 142 2.22 33.69 16.50
C ASP A 142 1.94 32.22 16.85
N THR A 143 1.50 31.42 15.87
CA THR A 143 1.20 30.00 16.05
C THR A 143 2.37 29.10 15.66
N LEU A 144 3.43 29.66 15.08
CA LEU A 144 4.56 28.94 14.46
C LEU A 144 5.12 27.80 15.34
N ARG A 145 5.39 28.08 16.62
CA ARG A 145 5.89 27.06 17.56
C ARG A 145 4.86 25.96 17.83
N GLY A 146 3.60 26.33 18.02
CA GLY A 146 2.53 25.37 18.25
C GLY A 146 2.29 24.49 17.02
N ASP A 147 2.39 25.06 15.82
CA ASP A 147 2.22 24.37 14.54
C ASP A 147 3.37 23.40 14.31
N ALA A 148 4.60 23.82 14.59
CA ALA A 148 5.80 22.99 14.54
C ALA A 148 5.67 21.76 15.47
N VAL A 149 5.24 21.95 16.72
CA VAL A 149 5.05 20.83 17.67
C VAL A 149 3.93 19.89 17.20
N ARG A 150 2.83 20.41 16.66
CA ARG A 150 1.75 19.55 16.10
C ARG A 150 2.25 18.74 14.92
N LEU A 151 3.08 19.33 14.07
CA LEU A 151 3.64 18.67 12.89
C LEU A 151 4.62 17.56 13.29
N LEU A 152 5.53 17.82 14.24
CA LEU A 152 6.47 16.81 14.75
C LEU A 152 5.75 15.62 15.39
N ARG A 153 4.72 15.87 16.21
CA ARG A 153 3.86 14.79 16.75
C ARG A 153 3.13 14.02 15.66
N GLY A 154 2.64 14.73 14.65
CA GLY A 154 1.95 14.14 13.50
C GLY A 154 2.80 13.13 12.72
N VAL A 155 4.09 13.43 12.50
CA VAL A 155 5.04 12.48 11.88
C VAL A 155 5.52 11.39 12.84
N GLY A 156 5.04 11.36 14.09
CA GLY A 156 5.38 10.35 15.10
C GLY A 156 6.72 10.60 15.81
N LEU A 157 7.14 11.86 15.92
CA LEU A 157 8.22 12.28 16.82
C LEU A 157 7.55 12.82 18.09
N ASP A 158 7.58 12.06 19.19
CA ASP A 158 6.85 12.41 20.42
C ASP A 158 7.75 12.86 21.59
N GLU A 159 9.07 12.64 21.49
CA GLU A 159 10.01 12.82 22.59
C GLU A 159 10.86 14.10 22.44
N SER A 160 10.95 14.88 23.53
CA SER A 160 11.99 15.88 23.82
C SER A 160 12.32 16.88 22.69
N PHE A 161 11.30 17.52 22.10
CA PHE A 161 11.42 18.47 20.98
C PHE A 161 12.48 19.56 21.14
N ASP A 162 12.63 20.07 22.36
CA ASP A 162 13.51 21.19 22.68
C ASP A 162 14.97 20.74 22.93
N ASP A 163 15.17 19.53 23.46
CA ASP A 163 16.48 19.04 23.95
C ASP A 163 17.11 17.95 23.07
N ALA A 164 16.34 17.30 22.21
CA ALA A 164 16.85 16.24 21.34
C ALA A 164 17.67 16.84 20.18
N GLU A 165 18.95 16.49 20.14
CA GLU A 165 19.87 16.88 19.08
C GLU A 165 19.66 16.03 17.83
N VAL A 166 19.75 16.66 16.65
CA VAL A 166 19.51 15.97 15.36
C VAL A 166 20.47 14.79 15.14
N ARG A 167 21.72 14.91 15.64
CA ARG A 167 22.75 13.87 15.52
C ARG A 167 22.45 12.56 16.26
N THR A 168 21.62 12.57 17.30
CA THR A 168 21.29 11.36 18.08
C THR A 168 20.13 10.58 17.47
N LEU A 169 19.44 11.16 16.50
CA LEU A 169 18.30 10.56 15.82
C LEU A 169 18.74 9.39 14.93
N SER A 170 17.96 8.31 14.96
CA SER A 170 18.07 7.22 13.99
C SER A 170 17.79 7.71 12.56
N GLY A 171 18.28 7.01 11.53
CA GLY A 171 18.05 7.39 10.13
C GLY A 171 16.55 7.59 9.78
N GLY A 172 15.67 6.72 10.30
CA GLY A 172 14.22 6.87 10.13
C GLY A 172 13.62 8.08 10.86
N GLN A 173 14.15 8.46 12.04
CA GLN A 173 13.74 9.69 12.72
C GLN A 173 14.25 10.94 11.98
N LYS A 174 15.47 10.90 11.43
CA LYS A 174 16.00 11.98 10.58
C LYS A 174 15.15 12.18 9.34
N ARG A 175 14.73 11.10 8.66
CA ARG A 175 13.82 11.18 7.52
C ARG A 175 12.46 11.78 7.90
N ARG A 176 11.90 11.39 9.05
CA ARG A 176 10.66 11.98 9.58
C ARG A 176 10.81 13.48 9.87
N LEU A 177 11.95 13.89 10.42
CA LEU A 177 12.27 15.30 10.63
C LEU A 177 12.41 16.06 9.29
N ALA A 178 13.06 15.45 8.29
CA ALA A 178 13.16 16.04 6.95
C ALA A 178 11.79 16.24 6.29
N LEU A 179 10.93 15.22 6.37
CA LEU A 179 9.53 15.33 5.93
C LEU A 179 8.82 16.45 6.69
N ALA A 180 9.02 16.53 8.02
CA ALA A 180 8.41 17.57 8.82
C ALA A 180 8.85 18.99 8.40
N MET A 181 10.16 19.18 8.18
CA MET A 181 10.74 20.43 7.69
C MET A 181 10.19 20.81 6.32
N LEU A 182 10.08 19.83 5.42
CA LEU A 182 9.57 20.05 4.08
C LEU A 182 8.10 20.50 4.07
N LEU A 183 7.25 19.81 4.85
CA LEU A 183 5.84 20.16 4.98
C LEU A 183 5.67 21.52 5.67
N PHE A 184 6.50 21.80 6.68
CA PHE A 184 6.45 23.07 7.40
C PHE A 184 6.85 24.26 6.54
N ALA A 185 7.75 24.08 5.58
CA ALA A 185 8.17 25.12 4.63
C ALA A 185 7.06 25.58 3.66
N GLN A 186 5.96 24.82 3.55
CA GLN A 186 4.82 25.10 2.68
C GLN A 186 5.21 25.41 1.21
N PRO A 187 5.82 24.45 0.49
CA PRO A 187 6.11 24.60 -0.93
C PRO A 187 4.84 24.63 -1.79
N ASP A 188 4.93 25.18 -2.99
CA ASP A 188 3.85 25.20 -3.99
C ASP A 188 3.77 23.87 -4.76
N LEU A 189 4.92 23.22 -4.97
CA LEU A 189 5.07 21.90 -5.58
C LEU A 189 5.88 20.99 -4.66
N LEU A 190 5.31 19.87 -4.26
CA LEU A 190 5.91 18.87 -3.39
C LEU A 190 6.30 17.63 -4.20
N LEU A 191 7.58 17.29 -4.17
CA LEU A 191 8.14 16.09 -4.78
C LEU A 191 8.51 15.12 -3.66
N LEU A 192 7.83 13.98 -3.59
CA LEU A 192 8.02 13.01 -2.50
C LEU A 192 8.52 11.69 -3.07
N ASP A 193 9.73 11.27 -2.68
CA ASP A 193 10.27 9.96 -3.04
C ASP A 193 10.10 8.96 -1.87
N GLU A 194 9.15 8.04 -2.01
CA GLU A 194 8.77 7.01 -1.02
C GLU A 194 8.60 7.54 0.42
N PRO A 195 7.75 8.57 0.65
CA PRO A 195 7.63 9.23 1.95
C PRO A 195 7.04 8.33 3.05
N THR A 196 6.40 7.23 2.66
CA THR A 196 5.74 6.28 3.56
C THR A 196 6.72 5.37 4.29
N ASN A 197 7.95 5.22 3.79
CA ASN A 197 8.96 4.35 4.40
C ASN A 197 9.31 4.82 5.82
N HIS A 198 9.35 3.87 6.75
CA HIS A 198 9.64 4.08 8.17
C HIS A 198 8.60 4.91 8.95
N LEU A 199 7.44 5.20 8.36
CA LEU A 199 6.27 5.72 9.07
C LEU A 199 5.45 4.56 9.61
N ASP A 200 4.97 4.70 10.85
CA ASP A 200 3.97 3.75 11.36
C ASP A 200 2.58 4.11 10.83
N LEU A 201 1.60 3.23 11.09
CA LEU A 201 0.24 3.40 10.59
C LEU A 201 -0.41 4.71 11.03
N ALA A 202 -0.10 5.21 12.23
CA ALA A 202 -0.67 6.45 12.75
C ALA A 202 -0.10 7.67 12.02
N ALA A 203 1.23 7.71 11.87
CA ALA A 203 1.91 8.76 11.11
C ALA A 203 1.51 8.75 9.62
N LEU A 204 1.31 7.57 9.03
CA LEU A 204 0.80 7.44 7.66
C LEU A 204 -0.61 8.03 7.50
N THR A 205 -1.52 7.77 8.44
CA THR A 205 -2.89 8.32 8.40
C THR A 205 -2.86 9.83 8.55
N TRP A 206 -2.05 10.33 9.47
CA TRP A 206 -1.86 11.76 9.66
C TRP A 206 -1.30 12.43 8.39
N LEU A 207 -0.29 11.82 7.75
CA LEU A 207 0.31 12.34 6.52
C LEU A 207 -0.72 12.38 5.39
N GLU A 208 -1.53 11.33 5.23
CA GLU A 208 -2.63 11.29 4.25
C GLU A 208 -3.61 12.46 4.47
N GLU A 209 -4.07 12.65 5.70
CA GLU A 209 -5.00 13.73 6.05
C GLU A 209 -4.38 15.12 5.83
N TYR A 210 -3.11 15.29 6.18
CA TYR A 210 -2.37 16.53 6.00
C TYR A 210 -2.22 16.87 4.50
N LEU A 211 -1.77 15.91 3.69
CA LEU A 211 -1.58 16.12 2.25
C LEU A 211 -2.90 16.37 1.53
N ARG A 212 -3.98 15.66 1.91
CA ARG A 212 -5.32 15.90 1.35
C ARG A 212 -5.86 17.28 1.69
N ALA A 213 -5.60 17.78 2.89
CA ALA A 213 -6.02 19.11 3.31
C ALA A 213 -5.17 20.22 2.65
N SER A 214 -3.97 19.89 2.17
CA SER A 214 -3.10 20.83 1.48
C SER A 214 -3.60 21.15 0.07
N ARG A 215 -3.36 22.38 -0.40
CA ARG A 215 -3.63 22.79 -1.80
C ARG A 215 -2.38 22.73 -2.67
N CYS A 216 -1.33 22.09 -2.17
CA CYS A 216 -0.05 21.96 -2.86
C CYS A 216 -0.21 21.07 -4.09
N ALA A 217 0.51 21.34 -5.17
CA ALA A 217 0.67 20.35 -6.22
C ALA A 217 1.63 19.26 -5.74
N ILE A 218 1.31 17.99 -5.96
CA ILE A 218 2.08 16.87 -5.42
C ILE A 218 2.50 15.94 -6.57
N LEU A 219 3.78 15.59 -6.63
CA LEU A 219 4.29 14.47 -7.41
C LEU A 219 4.85 13.44 -6.43
N LEU A 220 4.13 12.34 -6.28
CA LEU A 220 4.35 11.32 -5.24
C LEU A 220 4.84 10.03 -5.88
N ILE A 221 6.08 9.62 -5.59
CA ILE A 221 6.53 8.25 -5.79
C ILE A 221 6.18 7.48 -4.52
N THR A 222 5.33 6.47 -4.66
CA THR A 222 5.13 5.53 -3.56
C THR A 222 4.69 4.17 -4.07
N HIS A 223 5.08 3.12 -3.34
CA HIS A 223 4.51 1.79 -3.46
C HIS A 223 3.31 1.55 -2.52
N ASP A 224 2.81 2.56 -1.81
CA ASP A 224 1.60 2.48 -0.99
C ASP A 224 0.34 2.74 -1.84
N ARG A 225 -0.36 1.66 -2.16
CA ARG A 225 -1.59 1.70 -2.98
C ARG A 225 -2.73 2.45 -2.30
N TYR A 226 -2.85 2.37 -0.97
CA TYR A 226 -3.88 3.10 -0.23
C TYR A 226 -3.64 4.60 -0.32
N LEU A 227 -2.40 5.04 -0.16
CA LEU A 227 -2.04 6.46 -0.27
C LEU A 227 -2.32 6.99 -1.68
N LEU A 228 -1.95 6.23 -2.72
CA LEU A 228 -2.25 6.58 -4.11
C LEU A 228 -3.75 6.63 -4.37
N ASP A 229 -4.52 5.67 -3.87
CA ASP A 229 -5.97 5.62 -4.09
C ASP A 229 -6.70 6.81 -3.42
N ARG A 230 -6.12 7.31 -2.33
CA ARG A 230 -6.66 8.35 -1.47
C ARG A 230 -6.23 9.77 -1.84
N LEU A 231 -5.05 9.94 -2.43
CA LEU A 231 -4.48 11.25 -2.77
C LEU A 231 -4.40 11.51 -4.28
N ALA A 232 -4.11 10.50 -5.10
CA ALA A 232 -3.78 10.74 -6.50
C ALA A 232 -5.03 11.03 -7.34
N ASP A 233 -4.97 12.12 -8.10
CA ASP A 233 -5.96 12.46 -9.13
C ASP A 233 -5.61 11.80 -10.47
N HIS A 234 -4.31 11.59 -10.69
CA HIS A 234 -3.75 11.00 -11.90
C HIS A 234 -2.59 10.07 -11.54
N ILE A 235 -2.40 9.02 -12.32
CA ILE A 235 -1.29 8.08 -12.20
C ILE A 235 -0.40 8.20 -13.43
N ALA A 236 0.90 8.42 -13.21
CA ALA A 236 1.93 8.36 -14.23
C ALA A 236 2.72 7.05 -14.05
N GLU A 237 2.68 6.18 -15.05
CA GLU A 237 3.40 4.90 -15.06
C GLU A 237 4.63 5.01 -15.96
N ILE A 238 5.81 4.67 -15.44
CA ILE A 238 7.02 4.49 -16.26
C ILE A 238 7.20 3.00 -16.53
N GLU A 239 7.02 2.60 -17.79
CA GLU A 239 7.19 1.22 -18.25
C GLU A 239 7.97 1.20 -19.57
N GLY A 240 9.01 0.38 -19.67
CA GLY A 240 9.80 0.25 -20.89
C GLY A 240 10.36 1.59 -21.39
N THR A 241 10.93 2.38 -20.47
CA THR A 241 11.50 3.73 -20.67
C THR A 241 10.52 4.85 -21.03
N GLN A 242 9.25 4.53 -21.24
CA GLN A 242 8.21 5.50 -21.60
C GLN A 242 7.32 5.82 -20.41
N LEU A 243 6.85 7.08 -20.34
CA LEU A 243 5.87 7.51 -19.35
C LEU A 243 4.46 7.54 -19.97
N ARG A 244 3.51 6.84 -19.34
CA ARG A 244 2.08 6.86 -19.66
C ARG A 244 1.31 7.52 -18.53
N GLN A 245 0.25 8.23 -18.87
CA GLN A 245 -0.60 8.94 -17.90
C GLN A 245 -2.02 8.38 -17.94
N TYR A 246 -2.60 8.20 -16.77
CA TYR A 246 -3.96 7.70 -16.59
C TYR A 246 -4.73 8.61 -15.64
N ASP A 247 -5.94 8.99 -16.05
CA ASP A 247 -6.84 9.77 -15.20
C ASP A 247 -7.53 8.87 -14.16
N GLY A 248 -7.51 9.31 -12.91
CA GLY A 248 -8.11 8.62 -11.77
C GLY A 248 -7.09 8.18 -10.73
N ASN A 249 -7.63 7.58 -9.68
CA ASN A 249 -6.87 7.02 -8.57
C ASN A 249 -6.23 5.67 -8.94
N TYR A 250 -5.51 5.05 -8.00
CA TYR A 250 -4.82 3.78 -8.24
C TYR A 250 -5.77 2.66 -8.68
N THR A 251 -6.94 2.51 -8.03
CA THR A 251 -7.91 1.47 -8.38
C THR A 251 -8.40 1.61 -9.83
N ALA A 252 -8.77 2.83 -10.23
CA ALA A 252 -9.22 3.11 -11.60
C ALA A 252 -8.10 2.89 -12.64
N TYR A 253 -6.86 3.24 -12.29
CA TYR A 253 -5.68 2.93 -13.10
C TYR A 253 -5.51 1.43 -13.30
N HIS A 254 -5.54 0.64 -12.22
CA HIS A 254 -5.32 -0.80 -12.27
C HIS A 254 -6.37 -1.51 -13.16
N GLU A 255 -7.64 -1.12 -13.06
CA GLU A 255 -8.70 -1.65 -13.93
C GLU A 255 -8.48 -1.31 -15.41
N LYS A 256 -8.13 -0.05 -15.72
CA LYS A 256 -7.83 0.39 -17.09
C LYS A 256 -6.62 -0.35 -17.66
N LYS A 257 -5.54 -0.46 -16.89
CA LYS A 257 -4.33 -1.18 -17.28
C LYS A 257 -4.63 -2.65 -17.56
N ALA A 258 -5.35 -3.34 -16.67
CA ALA A 258 -5.73 -4.74 -16.88
C ALA A 258 -6.58 -4.94 -18.14
N ALA A 259 -7.49 -4.01 -18.44
CA ALA A 259 -8.29 -4.05 -19.67
C ALA A 259 -7.42 -3.82 -20.92
N GLU A 260 -6.51 -2.85 -20.90
CA GLU A 260 -5.56 -2.58 -21.97
C GLU A 260 -4.64 -3.77 -22.24
N ASP A 261 -4.07 -4.35 -21.19
CA ASP A 261 -3.20 -5.53 -21.26
C ASP A 261 -3.95 -6.74 -21.82
N ALA A 262 -5.21 -6.96 -21.41
CA ALA A 262 -6.04 -8.02 -21.97
C ALA A 262 -6.32 -7.83 -23.47
N VAL A 263 -6.51 -6.59 -23.92
CA VAL A 263 -6.65 -6.27 -25.35
C VAL A 263 -5.33 -6.48 -26.08
N MET A 264 -4.19 -6.05 -25.52
CA MET A 264 -2.86 -6.25 -26.10
C MET A 264 -2.52 -7.74 -26.21
N LEU A 265 -2.80 -8.54 -25.18
CA LEU A 265 -2.58 -10.00 -25.19
C LEU A 265 -3.39 -10.68 -26.30
N LYS A 266 -4.69 -10.38 -26.42
CA LYS A 266 -5.52 -10.92 -27.50
C LYS A 266 -5.00 -10.54 -28.89
N ARG A 267 -4.52 -9.31 -29.06
CA ARG A 267 -3.90 -8.85 -30.33
C ARG A 267 -2.59 -9.59 -30.61
N ALA A 268 -1.73 -9.73 -29.59
CA ALA A 268 -0.47 -10.46 -29.71
C ALA A 268 -0.69 -11.93 -30.07
N GLU A 269 -1.63 -12.61 -29.42
CA GLU A 269 -2.02 -13.99 -29.75
C GLU A 269 -2.53 -14.11 -31.19
N SER A 270 -3.37 -13.18 -31.64
CA SER A 270 -3.89 -13.16 -33.01
C SER A 270 -2.76 -13.02 -34.03
N ILE A 271 -1.82 -12.11 -33.78
CA ILE A 271 -0.65 -11.91 -34.65
C ILE A 271 0.28 -13.12 -34.62
N ALA A 272 0.51 -13.72 -33.45
CA ALA A 272 1.34 -14.92 -33.32
C ALA A 272 0.74 -16.11 -34.10
N ARG A 273 -0.59 -16.31 -34.00
CA ARG A 273 -1.31 -17.33 -34.79
C ARG A 273 -1.21 -17.04 -36.29
N GLU A 274 -1.33 -15.77 -36.70
CA GLU A 274 -1.20 -15.39 -38.10
C GLU A 274 0.23 -15.63 -38.62
N LYS A 275 1.26 -15.26 -37.85
CA LYS A 275 2.67 -15.54 -38.15
C LYS A 275 2.92 -17.04 -38.28
N ALA A 276 2.42 -17.86 -37.36
CA ALA A 276 2.57 -19.31 -37.41
C ALA A 276 1.92 -19.90 -38.68
N ARG A 277 0.71 -19.45 -39.02
CA ARG A 277 0.01 -19.89 -40.24
C ARG A 277 0.74 -19.49 -41.52
N LEU A 278 1.28 -18.27 -41.58
CA LEU A 278 2.07 -17.80 -42.72
C LEU A 278 3.39 -18.58 -42.83
N ALA A 279 4.06 -18.87 -41.71
CA ALA A 279 5.27 -19.69 -41.68
C ALA A 279 5.01 -21.13 -42.17
N GLU A 280 3.92 -21.76 -41.73
CA GLU A 280 3.49 -23.08 -42.25
C GLU A 280 3.21 -23.03 -43.75
N THR A 281 2.56 -21.96 -44.22
CA THR A 281 2.29 -21.74 -45.64
C THR A 281 3.59 -21.59 -46.44
N VAL A 282 4.60 -20.91 -45.90
CA VAL A 282 5.94 -20.82 -46.51
C VAL A 282 6.60 -22.20 -46.59
N GLN A 283 6.57 -22.99 -45.52
CA GLN A 283 7.11 -24.37 -45.52
C GLN A 283 6.39 -25.26 -46.55
N ARG A 284 5.07 -25.16 -46.64
CA ARG A 284 4.26 -25.90 -47.63
C ARG A 284 4.58 -25.46 -49.05
N LEU A 285 4.70 -24.16 -49.33
CA LEU A 285 5.06 -23.67 -50.66
C LEU A 285 6.51 -24.02 -51.05
N PHE A 286 7.40 -24.15 -50.06
CA PHE A 286 8.77 -24.64 -50.23
C PHE A 286 8.80 -26.11 -50.67
N SER A 287 8.03 -26.99 -50.03
CA SER A 287 7.94 -28.41 -50.42
C SER A 287 7.35 -28.60 -51.82
N PHE A 288 6.43 -27.74 -52.25
CA PHE A 288 5.86 -27.74 -53.61
C PHE A 288 6.66 -26.92 -54.66
N ARG A 289 7.86 -26.41 -54.33
CA ARG A 289 8.73 -25.61 -55.23
C ARG A 289 8.06 -24.38 -55.88
N GLN A 290 7.11 -23.73 -55.19
CA GLN A 290 6.40 -22.53 -55.69
C GLN A 290 7.07 -21.23 -55.21
N PHE A 291 8.26 -20.93 -55.72
CA PHE A 291 9.12 -19.83 -55.25
C PHE A 291 8.53 -18.41 -55.41
N THR A 292 7.73 -18.16 -56.45
CA THR A 292 7.12 -16.83 -56.69
C THR A 292 6.06 -16.49 -55.65
N ARG A 293 5.23 -17.47 -55.28
CA ARG A 293 4.21 -17.32 -54.22
C ARG A 293 4.85 -17.27 -52.84
N MET A 294 5.88 -18.07 -52.59
CA MET A 294 6.67 -18.05 -51.36
C MET A 294 7.21 -16.63 -51.06
N ARG A 295 7.86 -15.97 -52.03
CA ARG A 295 8.38 -14.60 -51.84
C ARG A 295 7.30 -13.59 -51.44
N SER A 296 6.07 -13.75 -51.95
CA SER A 296 4.96 -12.86 -51.61
C SER A 296 4.44 -13.06 -50.18
N VAL A 297 4.37 -14.31 -49.71
CA VAL A 297 3.95 -14.68 -48.34
C VAL A 297 5.05 -14.31 -47.34
N GLN A 298 6.32 -14.50 -47.70
CA GLN A 298 7.48 -14.15 -46.88
C GLN A 298 7.57 -12.63 -46.64
N LYS A 299 7.27 -11.80 -47.66
CA LYS A 299 7.16 -10.34 -47.48
C LYS A 299 6.02 -9.94 -46.54
N ARG A 300 4.90 -10.67 -46.52
CA ARG A 300 3.81 -10.42 -45.57
C ARG A 300 4.21 -10.81 -44.15
N LEU A 301 4.89 -11.94 -43.99
CA LEU A 301 5.42 -12.39 -42.71
C LEU A 301 6.41 -11.38 -42.10
N TRP A 302 7.30 -10.79 -42.92
CA TRP A 302 8.23 -9.74 -42.46
C TRP A 302 7.58 -8.40 -42.15
N LYS A 303 6.39 -8.12 -42.70
CA LYS A 303 5.64 -6.88 -42.42
C LYS A 303 4.78 -6.97 -41.16
N LEU A 304 4.52 -8.17 -40.65
CA LEU A 304 3.83 -8.32 -39.38
C LEU A 304 4.82 -7.97 -38.27
N GLU A 305 4.64 -6.79 -37.69
CA GLU A 305 5.36 -6.40 -36.48
C GLU A 305 5.02 -7.38 -35.35
N THR A 306 6.05 -7.84 -34.64
CA THR A 306 5.81 -8.57 -33.39
C THR A 306 5.39 -7.53 -32.37
N ILE A 307 4.18 -7.65 -31.82
CA ILE A 307 3.86 -6.91 -30.61
C ILE A 307 4.74 -7.48 -29.51
N GLN A 308 5.67 -6.66 -29.01
CA GLN A 308 6.34 -6.95 -27.76
C GLN A 308 5.30 -6.71 -26.65
N LEU A 309 4.93 -7.77 -25.95
CA LEU A 309 4.10 -7.64 -24.76
C LEU A 309 4.93 -6.91 -23.70
N PRO A 310 4.40 -5.85 -23.06
CA PRO A 310 5.05 -5.27 -21.90
C PRO A 310 5.19 -6.36 -20.83
N GLY A 311 6.41 -6.55 -20.31
CA GLY A 311 6.69 -7.45 -19.20
C GLY A 311 6.34 -8.93 -19.43
N GLU A 312 7.09 -9.65 -20.28
CA GLU A 312 7.20 -11.12 -20.18
C GLU A 312 8.03 -11.55 -18.96
N ALA A 313 7.84 -10.91 -17.80
CA ALA A 313 8.03 -11.63 -16.56
C ALA A 313 6.83 -12.56 -16.48
N GLU A 314 7.01 -13.83 -16.90
CA GLU A 314 6.01 -14.88 -16.64
C GLU A 314 5.49 -14.64 -15.21
N LYS A 315 4.20 -14.33 -15.06
CA LYS A 315 3.53 -14.21 -13.76
C LYS A 315 3.66 -15.57 -13.09
N THR A 316 4.81 -15.79 -12.48
CA THR A 316 5.23 -17.11 -12.05
C THR A 316 4.54 -17.31 -10.73
N LYS A 317 3.46 -18.10 -10.74
CA LYS A 317 2.66 -18.37 -9.55
C LYS A 317 3.58 -18.87 -8.43
N MET A 318 3.76 -18.04 -7.42
CA MET A 318 4.52 -18.34 -6.22
C MET A 318 3.66 -19.19 -5.29
N ALA A 319 3.60 -20.51 -5.50
CA ALA A 319 2.82 -21.39 -4.63
C ALA A 319 3.67 -21.91 -3.46
N PHE A 320 3.59 -21.28 -2.29
CA PHE A 320 4.25 -21.79 -1.09
C PHE A 320 3.62 -23.12 -0.65
N THR A 321 4.44 -24.15 -0.48
CA THR A 321 3.97 -25.48 -0.06
C THR A 321 4.70 -25.92 1.22
N PRO A 322 4.00 -26.13 2.35
CA PRO A 322 4.64 -26.61 3.57
C PRO A 322 5.08 -28.07 3.40
N ALA A 323 6.28 -28.40 3.89
CA ALA A 323 6.85 -29.75 3.81
C ALA A 323 6.06 -30.78 4.64
N ARG A 324 5.40 -30.34 5.72
CA ARG A 324 4.58 -31.20 6.59
C ARG A 324 3.48 -30.42 7.31
N LYS A 325 2.39 -31.11 7.65
CA LYS A 325 1.29 -30.55 8.46
C LYS A 325 1.70 -30.39 9.93
N SER A 326 1.44 -29.22 10.49
CA SER A 326 1.62 -28.93 11.92
C SER A 326 0.40 -29.35 12.76
N ALA A 327 0.58 -29.37 14.09
CA ALA A 327 -0.52 -29.47 15.05
C ALA A 327 -1.53 -28.31 14.90
N ARG A 328 -2.72 -28.46 15.53
CA ARG A 328 -3.78 -27.43 15.46
C ARG A 328 -3.37 -26.14 16.18
N GLU A 329 -2.73 -26.26 17.33
CA GLU A 329 -2.06 -25.16 18.04
C GLU A 329 -0.63 -25.07 17.53
N VAL A 330 -0.28 -23.94 16.91
CA VAL A 330 1.02 -23.75 16.24
C VAL A 330 2.00 -22.99 17.13
N LEU A 331 1.51 -21.94 17.80
CA LEU A 331 2.32 -21.15 18.72
C LEU A 331 1.44 -20.68 19.88
N THR A 332 1.92 -20.87 21.11
CA THR A 332 1.28 -20.37 22.32
C THR A 332 2.24 -19.47 23.08
N VAL A 333 1.84 -18.22 23.30
CA VAL A 333 2.60 -17.22 24.05
C VAL A 333 1.84 -16.91 25.33
N GLU A 334 2.49 -17.08 26.48
CA GLU A 334 1.89 -16.84 27.78
C GLU A 334 2.68 -15.83 28.61
N LYS A 335 2.02 -14.72 28.95
CA LYS A 335 2.50 -13.67 29.87
C LYS A 335 3.95 -13.25 29.58
N LEU A 336 4.29 -13.11 28.31
CA LEU A 336 5.64 -12.78 27.87
C LEU A 336 6.07 -11.41 28.37
N ARG A 337 7.33 -11.31 28.80
CA ARG A 337 7.95 -10.08 29.31
C ARG A 337 9.33 -9.86 28.70
N LYS A 338 9.60 -8.62 28.30
CA LYS A 338 10.92 -8.18 27.87
C LYS A 338 11.19 -6.72 28.23
N ARG A 339 12.37 -6.45 28.78
CA ARG A 339 12.89 -5.12 29.13
C ARG A 339 14.32 -4.98 28.59
N PHE A 340 14.63 -3.86 27.94
CA PHE A 340 15.99 -3.50 27.54
C PHE A 340 16.60 -2.42 28.44
N ALA A 341 15.77 -1.48 28.90
CA ALA A 341 16.12 -0.48 29.89
C ALA A 341 15.29 -0.68 31.18
N PRO A 342 15.81 -0.30 32.35
CA PRO A 342 15.15 -0.53 33.63
C PRO A 342 13.83 0.23 33.80
N GLU A 343 13.67 1.40 33.16
CA GLU A 343 12.52 2.29 33.40
C GLU A 343 11.32 2.03 32.48
N THR A 344 11.52 1.50 31.27
CA THR A 344 10.46 1.28 30.28
C THR A 344 10.40 -0.17 29.81
N PRO A 345 9.37 -0.94 30.22
CA PRO A 345 9.15 -2.26 29.66
C PRO A 345 8.70 -2.17 28.21
N LEU A 346 9.38 -2.92 27.34
CA LEU A 346 8.98 -3.04 25.94
C LEU A 346 7.77 -3.98 25.80
N ILE A 347 7.77 -5.08 26.55
CA ILE A 347 6.71 -6.09 26.57
C ILE A 347 6.42 -6.46 28.03
N GLU A 348 5.17 -6.30 28.51
CA GLU A 348 4.83 -6.57 29.93
C GLU A 348 3.99 -7.82 30.20
N ARG A 349 2.96 -8.09 29.38
CA ARG A 349 2.01 -9.21 29.61
C ARG A 349 1.36 -9.71 28.32
N VAL A 350 2.14 -9.90 27.27
CA VAL A 350 1.59 -10.36 25.98
C VAL A 350 1.22 -11.85 26.07
N SER A 351 -0.02 -12.18 25.72
CA SER A 351 -0.51 -13.57 25.64
C SER A 351 -1.41 -13.73 24.42
N PHE A 352 -1.12 -14.72 23.58
CA PHE A 352 -1.94 -15.07 22.42
C PHE A 352 -1.61 -16.49 21.95
N THR A 353 -2.55 -17.08 21.21
CA THR A 353 -2.38 -18.39 20.57
C THR A 353 -2.62 -18.24 19.07
N LEU A 354 -1.74 -18.83 18.27
CA LEU A 354 -1.91 -18.96 16.82
C LEU A 354 -2.38 -20.37 16.46
N TRP A 355 -3.43 -20.42 15.68
CA TRP A 355 -4.01 -21.65 15.17
C TRP A 355 -3.54 -21.93 13.75
N ARG A 356 -3.51 -23.21 13.38
CA ARG A 356 -3.07 -23.63 12.05
C ARG A 356 -3.93 -23.02 10.95
N GLY A 357 -3.29 -22.38 9.98
CA GLY A 357 -3.96 -21.74 8.84
C GLY A 357 -4.35 -20.28 9.10
N GLU A 358 -4.11 -19.77 10.32
CA GLU A 358 -4.33 -18.36 10.60
C GLU A 358 -3.26 -17.50 9.94
N ARG A 359 -3.69 -16.35 9.42
CA ARG A 359 -2.82 -15.28 8.90
C ARG A 359 -3.04 -14.07 9.80
N THR A 360 -2.11 -13.87 10.72
CA THR A 360 -2.24 -12.88 11.79
C THR A 360 -1.30 -11.72 11.53
N ALA A 361 -1.83 -10.50 11.48
CA ALA A 361 -1.03 -9.29 11.39
C ALA A 361 -0.79 -8.69 12.79
N LEU A 362 0.45 -8.31 13.09
CA LEU A 362 0.86 -7.63 14.32
C LEU A 362 1.12 -6.15 14.02
N LEU A 363 0.24 -5.28 14.52
CA LEU A 363 0.30 -3.83 14.34
C LEU A 363 0.75 -3.15 15.62
N GLY A 364 1.31 -1.95 15.49
CA GLY A 364 1.69 -1.13 16.64
C GLY A 364 2.66 -0.02 16.23
N PRO A 365 2.86 1.00 17.08
CA PRO A 365 3.77 2.10 16.80
C PRO A 365 5.22 1.61 16.65
N ASN A 366 6.06 2.44 16.04
CA ASN A 366 7.48 2.11 15.93
C ASN A 366 8.15 2.10 17.30
N GLY A 367 9.03 1.14 17.52
CA GLY A 367 9.69 0.97 18.82
C GLY A 367 8.85 0.30 19.92
N CYS A 368 7.63 -0.18 19.64
CA CYS A 368 6.85 -0.93 20.65
C CYS A 368 7.35 -2.36 20.90
N GLY A 369 8.25 -2.88 20.07
CA GLY A 369 8.88 -4.20 20.26
C GLY A 369 8.38 -5.33 19.36
N LYS A 370 7.77 -5.03 18.21
CA LYS A 370 7.27 -6.02 17.22
C LYS A 370 8.37 -7.00 16.77
N THR A 371 9.48 -6.46 16.26
CA THR A 371 10.67 -7.24 15.89
C THR A 371 11.26 -8.00 17.08
N THR A 372 11.27 -7.40 18.27
CA THR A 372 11.74 -8.08 19.49
C THR A 372 10.88 -9.28 19.83
N LEU A 373 9.56 -9.17 19.68
CA LEU A 373 8.65 -10.30 19.86
C LEU A 373 8.98 -11.41 18.85
N LEU A 374 9.12 -11.09 17.55
CA LEU A 374 9.48 -12.09 16.54
C LEU A 374 10.80 -12.81 16.87
N ARG A 375 11.84 -12.08 17.29
CA ARG A 375 13.13 -12.68 17.72
C ARG A 375 13.04 -13.56 18.97
N ILE A 376 12.09 -13.29 19.86
CA ILE A 376 11.81 -14.18 20.99
C ILE A 376 11.12 -15.45 20.50
N LEU A 377 10.22 -15.35 19.51
CA LEU A 377 9.52 -16.49 18.92
C LEU A 377 10.44 -17.40 18.10
N THR A 378 11.49 -16.85 17.48
CA THR A 378 12.52 -17.63 16.77
C THR A 378 13.55 -18.26 17.72
N GLY A 379 13.62 -17.79 18.97
CA GLY A 379 14.57 -18.26 19.97
C GLY A 379 15.94 -17.57 19.94
N GLU A 380 16.11 -16.53 19.10
CA GLU A 380 17.32 -15.70 19.07
C GLU A 380 17.49 -14.88 20.35
N LEU A 381 16.37 -14.47 20.97
CA LEU A 381 16.37 -13.66 22.18
C LEU A 381 15.61 -14.37 23.31
N ALA A 382 16.23 -14.47 24.48
CA ALA A 382 15.56 -15.00 25.66
C ALA A 382 14.55 -13.98 26.24
N PRO A 383 13.33 -14.40 26.60
CA PRO A 383 12.41 -13.56 27.35
C PRO A 383 12.88 -13.39 28.80
N ASP A 384 12.55 -12.27 29.42
CA ASP A 384 12.86 -12.02 30.84
C ASP A 384 11.81 -12.65 31.77
N GLY A 385 10.65 -13.02 31.22
CA GLY A 385 9.59 -13.75 31.90
C GLY A 385 8.49 -14.23 30.94
N GLY A 386 7.68 -15.20 31.38
CA GLY A 386 6.69 -15.86 30.53
C GLY A 386 7.30 -16.96 29.67
N SER A 387 6.51 -17.50 28.74
CA SER A 387 6.93 -18.58 27.84
C SER A 387 6.36 -18.39 26.43
N ALA A 388 7.13 -18.83 25.43
CA ALA A 388 6.68 -19.01 24.07
C ALA A 388 6.94 -20.47 23.68
N LEU A 389 5.88 -21.22 23.37
CA LEU A 389 5.94 -22.65 23.09
C LEU A 389 5.47 -22.90 21.66
N LEU A 390 6.32 -23.54 20.87
CA LEU A 390 5.98 -24.02 19.54
C LEU A 390 5.24 -25.36 19.62
N GLY A 391 4.21 -25.52 18.81
CA GLY A 391 3.46 -26.77 18.67
C GLY A 391 4.30 -27.90 18.06
N GLN A 392 3.75 -29.12 18.12
CA GLN A 392 4.42 -30.28 17.52
C GLN A 392 4.50 -30.17 16.00
N HIS A 393 5.64 -30.62 15.44
CA HIS A 393 5.94 -30.61 14.01
C HIS A 393 5.95 -29.22 13.34
N VAL A 394 6.00 -28.15 14.12
CA VAL A 394 6.14 -26.79 13.62
C VAL A 394 7.57 -26.60 13.08
N LEU A 395 7.66 -25.99 11.91
CA LEU A 395 8.88 -25.58 11.23
C LEU A 395 8.76 -24.06 11.00
N PRO A 396 9.29 -23.24 11.93
CA PRO A 396 9.27 -21.80 11.77
C PRO A 396 10.31 -21.38 10.72
N TYR A 397 9.96 -20.39 9.92
CA TYR A 397 10.91 -19.63 9.11
C TYR A 397 10.72 -18.15 9.41
N TYR A 398 11.83 -17.46 9.67
CA TYR A 398 11.85 -16.04 9.95
C TYR A 398 12.34 -15.27 8.73
N TYR A 399 11.50 -14.36 8.26
CA TYR A 399 11.86 -13.37 7.26
C TYR A 399 12.21 -12.07 8.00
N GLU A 400 13.50 -11.82 8.15
CA GLU A 400 14.01 -10.63 8.84
C GLU A 400 14.12 -9.43 7.90
N GLN A 401 13.78 -8.25 8.43
CA GLN A 401 13.97 -6.95 7.80
C GLN A 401 15.45 -6.69 7.45
N GLU A 402 15.72 -6.09 6.27
CA GLU A 402 17.07 -5.72 5.75
C GLU A 402 18.03 -6.88 5.41
N GLY A 403 17.63 -8.14 5.62
CA GLY A 403 18.42 -9.30 5.19
C GLY A 403 19.83 -9.39 5.77
N ARG A 404 19.99 -9.02 7.05
CA ARG A 404 21.25 -9.12 7.79
C ARG A 404 21.81 -10.55 7.86
N ASP A 405 20.95 -11.54 7.71
CA ASP A 405 21.29 -12.95 7.63
C ASP A 405 21.90 -13.40 6.29
N LEU A 406 21.99 -12.50 5.29
CA LEU A 406 22.66 -12.80 4.02
C LEU A 406 24.15 -12.48 4.11
N ASP A 407 25.00 -13.48 3.88
CA ASP A 407 26.46 -13.28 3.83
C ASP A 407 26.85 -12.45 2.60
N PRO A 408 27.37 -11.22 2.76
CA PRO A 408 27.65 -10.30 1.65
C PRO A 408 28.77 -10.77 0.72
N THR A 409 29.56 -11.77 1.16
CA THR A 409 30.68 -12.32 0.40
C THR A 409 30.29 -13.49 -0.50
N ARG A 410 29.14 -14.13 -0.22
CA ARG A 410 28.68 -15.28 -1.00
C ARG A 410 27.93 -14.85 -2.25
N THR A 411 27.95 -15.73 -3.24
CA THR A 411 27.09 -15.57 -4.43
C THR A 411 25.64 -15.89 -4.08
N VAL A 412 24.71 -15.37 -4.87
CA VAL A 412 23.26 -15.62 -4.70
C VAL A 412 22.96 -17.12 -4.63
N LEU A 413 23.54 -17.91 -5.53
CA LEU A 413 23.38 -19.35 -5.54
C LEU A 413 23.92 -20.00 -4.27
N GLN A 414 25.13 -19.64 -3.85
CA GLN A 414 25.79 -20.25 -2.71
C GLN A 414 25.01 -19.99 -1.44
N GLU A 415 24.55 -18.76 -1.23
CA GLU A 415 23.78 -18.39 -0.06
C GLU A 415 22.42 -19.10 -0.03
N THR A 416 21.69 -19.11 -1.15
CA THR A 416 20.39 -19.79 -1.24
C THR A 416 20.53 -21.29 -1.05
N TRP A 417 21.55 -21.92 -1.66
CA TRP A 417 21.81 -23.34 -1.53
C TRP A 417 22.30 -23.73 -0.13
N SER A 418 23.06 -22.87 0.55
CA SER A 418 23.52 -23.11 1.93
C SER A 418 22.37 -23.27 2.93
N ALA A 419 21.24 -22.60 2.68
CA ALA A 419 20.03 -22.72 3.49
C ALA A 419 19.22 -24.00 3.17
N CYS A 420 19.43 -24.60 2.00
CA CYS A 420 18.76 -25.84 1.58
C CYS A 420 19.74 -26.86 0.97
N PRO A 421 20.72 -27.40 1.74
CA PRO A 421 21.76 -28.28 1.20
C PRO A 421 21.23 -29.63 0.68
N HIS A 422 20.00 -29.97 1.04
CA HIS A 422 19.33 -31.20 0.64
C HIS A 422 18.78 -31.16 -0.79
N LEU A 423 18.71 -29.98 -1.42
CA LEU A 423 18.25 -29.78 -2.79
C LEU A 423 19.43 -29.74 -3.78
N GLY A 424 19.18 -30.14 -5.02
CA GLY A 424 20.15 -30.00 -6.11
C GLY A 424 20.29 -28.55 -6.55
N GLN A 425 21.49 -28.13 -6.99
CA GLN A 425 21.69 -26.76 -7.47
C GLN A 425 20.80 -26.40 -8.68
N THR A 426 20.40 -27.38 -9.50
CA THR A 426 19.46 -27.16 -10.61
C THR A 426 18.08 -26.75 -10.10
N GLU A 427 17.62 -27.34 -9.00
CA GLU A 427 16.33 -27.02 -8.38
C GLU A 427 16.39 -25.62 -7.75
N VAL A 428 17.50 -25.28 -7.09
CA VAL A 428 17.71 -23.94 -6.52
C VAL A 428 17.78 -22.87 -7.61
N ARG A 429 18.48 -23.13 -8.73
CA ARG A 429 18.48 -22.24 -9.90
C ARG A 429 17.07 -22.09 -10.49
N GLY A 430 16.31 -23.17 -10.56
CA GLY A 430 14.92 -23.14 -10.99
C GLY A 430 14.05 -22.28 -10.06
N ALA A 431 14.25 -22.36 -8.74
CA ALA A 431 13.54 -21.52 -7.77
C ALA A 431 13.94 -20.05 -7.87
N LEU A 432 15.24 -19.74 -7.99
CA LEU A 432 15.74 -18.38 -8.21
C LEU A 432 15.17 -17.75 -9.48
N ALA A 433 15.07 -18.53 -10.57
CA ALA A 433 14.48 -18.07 -11.82
C ALA A 433 12.99 -17.67 -11.66
N ARG A 434 12.24 -18.37 -10.79
CA ARG A 434 10.84 -17.99 -10.47
C ARG A 434 10.73 -16.64 -9.76
N PHE A 435 11.76 -16.23 -9.04
CA PHE A 435 11.88 -14.91 -8.42
C PHE A 435 12.65 -13.91 -9.30
N LEU A 436 12.72 -14.16 -10.62
CA LEU A 436 13.37 -13.32 -11.62
C LEU A 436 14.87 -13.10 -11.38
N ILE A 437 15.55 -14.10 -10.82
CA ILE A 437 17.02 -14.13 -10.69
C ILE A 437 17.53 -15.28 -11.56
N PHE A 438 18.17 -14.95 -12.69
CA PHE A 438 18.61 -15.93 -13.68
C PHE A 438 19.94 -15.53 -14.35
N GLY A 439 20.51 -16.44 -15.14
CA GLY A 439 21.75 -16.17 -15.87
C GLY A 439 22.93 -15.83 -14.95
N GLU A 440 23.62 -14.74 -15.27
CA GLU A 440 24.80 -14.26 -14.53
C GLU A 440 24.45 -13.70 -13.14
N ASP A 441 23.19 -13.29 -12.91
CA ASP A 441 22.77 -12.72 -11.63
C ASP A 441 22.88 -13.72 -10.48
N VAL A 442 22.76 -15.01 -10.80
CA VAL A 442 22.88 -16.12 -9.84
C VAL A 442 24.31 -16.25 -9.29
N GLU A 443 25.30 -15.75 -10.03
CA GLU A 443 26.72 -15.78 -9.65
C GLU A 443 27.21 -14.46 -9.04
N ARG A 444 26.39 -13.40 -9.06
CA ARG A 444 26.73 -12.12 -8.42
C ARG A 444 26.87 -12.29 -6.90
N PRO A 445 27.82 -11.57 -6.27
CA PRO A 445 27.91 -11.51 -4.81
C PRO A 445 26.75 -10.69 -4.23
N ILE A 446 26.26 -11.07 -3.05
CA ILE A 446 25.10 -10.42 -2.41
C ILE A 446 25.32 -8.92 -2.12
N SER A 447 26.57 -8.54 -1.86
CA SER A 447 26.95 -7.14 -1.64
C SER A 447 26.61 -6.20 -2.81
N THR A 448 26.56 -6.70 -4.05
CA THR A 448 26.25 -5.89 -5.24
C THR A 448 24.77 -5.87 -5.61
N LEU A 449 23.94 -6.64 -4.90
CA LEU A 449 22.51 -6.64 -5.10
C LEU A 449 21.86 -5.39 -4.50
N SER A 450 20.87 -4.86 -5.22
CA SER A 450 19.92 -3.87 -4.72
C SER A 450 19.04 -4.45 -3.60
N GLY A 451 18.37 -3.59 -2.83
CA GLY A 451 17.46 -4.03 -1.77
C GLY A 451 16.36 -4.96 -2.26
N GLY A 452 15.73 -4.65 -3.40
CA GLY A 452 14.69 -5.50 -4.00
C GLY A 452 15.21 -6.86 -4.48
N GLU A 453 16.40 -6.92 -5.06
CA GLU A 453 17.05 -8.18 -5.42
C GLU A 453 17.36 -9.02 -4.17
N ARG A 454 17.85 -8.41 -3.08
CA ARG A 454 18.07 -9.11 -1.80
C ARG A 454 16.77 -9.67 -1.23
N SER A 455 15.67 -8.91 -1.26
CA SER A 455 14.36 -9.39 -0.85
C SER A 455 13.91 -10.60 -1.68
N ARG A 456 14.12 -10.60 -3.01
CA ARG A 456 13.83 -11.75 -3.88
C ARG A 456 14.63 -13.00 -3.50
N VAL A 457 15.91 -12.85 -3.12
CA VAL A 457 16.73 -13.97 -2.60
C VAL A 457 16.17 -14.51 -1.29
N GLN A 458 15.78 -13.64 -0.34
CA GLN A 458 15.16 -14.07 0.92
C GLN A 458 13.82 -14.77 0.70
N LEU A 459 12.98 -14.25 -0.20
CA LEU A 459 11.72 -14.89 -0.58
C LEU A 459 11.97 -16.28 -1.21
N THR A 460 13.04 -16.42 -1.99
CA THR A 460 13.46 -17.72 -2.53
C THR A 460 13.87 -18.69 -1.41
N LYS A 461 14.66 -18.24 -0.43
CA LYS A 461 15.03 -19.06 0.74
C LYS A 461 13.79 -19.47 1.54
N MET A 462 12.84 -18.56 1.73
CA MET A 462 11.55 -18.83 2.37
C MET A 462 10.77 -19.90 1.60
N PHE A 463 10.69 -19.77 0.28
CA PHE A 463 10.03 -20.71 -0.60
C PHE A 463 10.61 -22.12 -0.50
N LEU A 464 11.94 -22.23 -0.48
CA LEU A 464 12.65 -23.51 -0.41
C LEU A 464 12.64 -24.15 0.99
N SER A 465 12.43 -23.36 2.05
CA SER A 465 12.46 -23.85 3.44
C SER A 465 11.41 -24.91 3.74
N GLY A 466 10.29 -24.93 3.01
CA GLY A 466 9.16 -25.81 3.29
C GLY A 466 8.53 -25.57 4.67
N ALA A 467 8.73 -24.40 5.27
CA ALA A 467 8.19 -24.04 6.56
C ALA A 467 6.66 -24.14 6.60
N ASN A 468 6.10 -24.32 7.79
CA ASN A 468 4.64 -24.35 8.03
C ASN A 468 4.17 -23.24 9.00
N LEU A 469 5.12 -22.50 9.59
CA LEU A 469 4.91 -21.24 10.29
C LEU A 469 5.86 -20.20 9.68
N LEU A 470 5.31 -19.14 9.10
CA LEU A 470 6.07 -18.01 8.58
C LEU A 470 5.98 -16.85 9.56
N LEU A 471 7.13 -16.34 10.01
CA LEU A 471 7.27 -15.13 10.80
C LEU A 471 7.84 -14.06 9.89
N LEU A 472 7.03 -13.07 9.50
CA LEU A 472 7.41 -12.06 8.51
C LEU A 472 7.58 -10.69 9.16
N ASP A 473 8.76 -10.09 9.10
CA ASP A 473 8.99 -8.71 9.57
C ASP A 473 9.15 -7.76 8.38
N GLU A 474 8.14 -6.92 8.14
CA GLU A 474 8.03 -5.98 7.02
C GLU A 474 8.36 -6.59 5.64
N PRO A 475 7.65 -7.66 5.22
CA PRO A 475 8.00 -8.42 4.02
C PRO A 475 7.77 -7.65 2.71
N THR A 476 6.96 -6.58 2.75
CA THR A 476 6.65 -5.72 1.61
C THR A 476 7.66 -4.61 1.39
N ASN A 477 8.60 -4.39 2.33
CA ASN A 477 9.60 -3.34 2.19
C ASN A 477 10.54 -3.65 1.02
N HIS A 478 10.83 -2.62 0.22
CA HIS A 478 11.68 -2.68 -0.98
C HIS A 478 11.13 -3.52 -2.14
N LEU A 479 9.91 -4.07 -2.04
CA LEU A 479 9.20 -4.65 -3.16
C LEU A 479 8.45 -3.56 -3.94
N ASP A 480 8.53 -3.66 -5.27
CA ASP A 480 7.66 -2.90 -6.16
C ASP A 480 6.22 -3.43 -6.08
N ILE A 481 5.30 -2.71 -6.73
CA ILE A 481 3.87 -3.04 -6.73
C ILE A 481 3.63 -4.46 -7.25
N GLU A 482 4.31 -4.88 -8.31
CA GLU A 482 4.17 -6.23 -8.86
C GLU A 482 4.67 -7.31 -7.88
N GLY A 483 5.83 -7.08 -7.25
CA GLY A 483 6.38 -8.00 -6.25
C GLY A 483 5.48 -8.12 -5.02
N LYS A 484 4.85 -7.03 -4.58
CA LYS A 484 3.86 -7.05 -3.49
C LYS A 484 2.63 -7.87 -3.86
N GLU A 485 2.06 -7.66 -5.05
CA GLU A 485 0.92 -8.43 -5.57
C GLU A 485 1.23 -9.93 -5.62
N ALA A 486 2.40 -10.31 -6.14
CA ALA A 486 2.82 -11.70 -6.22
C ALA A 486 2.94 -12.35 -4.82
N LEU A 487 3.51 -11.63 -3.86
CA LEU A 487 3.63 -12.10 -2.48
C LEU A 487 2.26 -12.23 -1.79
N GLU A 488 1.35 -11.28 -2.01
CA GLU A 488 -0.02 -11.32 -1.49
C GLU A 488 -0.76 -12.58 -1.97
N GLU A 489 -0.76 -12.83 -3.27
CA GLU A 489 -1.41 -14.01 -3.86
C GLU A 489 -0.84 -15.30 -3.28
N ALA A 490 0.48 -15.36 -3.17
CA ALA A 490 1.19 -16.51 -2.63
C ALA A 490 0.82 -16.80 -1.17
N LEU A 491 0.70 -15.76 -0.33
CA LEU A 491 0.34 -15.90 1.09
C LEU A 491 -1.17 -16.15 1.29
N VAL A 492 -2.03 -15.67 0.38
CA VAL A 492 -3.46 -15.97 0.39
C VAL A 492 -3.71 -17.45 0.12
N GLU A 493 -2.99 -18.05 -0.84
CA GLU A 493 -3.11 -19.47 -1.17
C GLU A 493 -2.33 -20.40 -0.21
N TYR A 494 -1.46 -19.84 0.63
CA TYR A 494 -0.59 -20.62 1.51
C TYR A 494 -1.38 -21.34 2.62
N PRO A 495 -1.32 -22.68 2.73
CA PRO A 495 -2.08 -23.45 3.72
C PRO A 495 -1.42 -23.49 5.11
N GLY A 496 -0.24 -22.89 5.27
CA GLY A 496 0.46 -22.80 6.55
C GLY A 496 -0.05 -21.66 7.43
N THR A 497 0.66 -21.39 8.51
CA THR A 497 0.33 -20.30 9.45
C THR A 497 1.26 -19.13 9.21
N VAL A 498 0.75 -17.90 9.24
CA VAL A 498 1.54 -16.69 9.01
C VAL A 498 1.34 -15.73 10.18
N LEU A 499 2.43 -15.28 10.77
CA LEU A 499 2.45 -14.11 11.65
C LEU A 499 3.30 -13.04 10.97
N MET A 500 2.68 -11.93 10.62
CA MET A 500 3.33 -10.86 9.86
C MET A 500 3.30 -9.54 10.63
N VAL A 501 4.40 -8.81 10.60
CA VAL A 501 4.49 -7.39 10.96
C VAL A 501 4.58 -6.64 9.64
N SER A 502 3.68 -5.69 9.42
CA SER A 502 3.71 -4.85 8.23
C SER A 502 3.05 -3.50 8.53
N HIS A 503 3.53 -2.47 7.86
CA HIS A 503 2.83 -1.18 7.79
C HIS A 503 2.01 -1.01 6.50
N ASP A 504 2.05 -1.98 5.59
CA ASP A 504 1.31 -1.95 4.33
C ASP A 504 -0.16 -2.37 4.55
N ARG A 505 -1.04 -1.38 4.52
CA ARG A 505 -2.48 -1.54 4.78
C ARG A 505 -3.14 -2.47 3.77
N TYR A 506 -2.73 -2.40 2.51
CA TYR A 506 -3.30 -3.22 1.43
C TYR A 506 -2.90 -4.68 1.58
N PHE A 507 -1.63 -4.90 1.88
CA PHE A 507 -1.11 -6.23 2.18
C PHE A 507 -1.84 -6.87 3.36
N ILE A 508 -2.01 -6.12 4.46
CA ILE A 508 -2.72 -6.62 5.65
C ILE A 508 -4.19 -6.90 5.33
N ASP A 509 -4.86 -5.99 4.63
CA ASP A 509 -6.29 -6.13 4.35
C ASP A 509 -6.60 -7.35 3.47
N ARG A 510 -5.70 -7.66 2.52
CA ARG A 510 -5.83 -8.80 1.61
C ARG A 510 -5.43 -10.13 2.23
N VAL A 511 -4.39 -10.17 3.06
CA VAL A 511 -3.79 -11.42 3.57
C VAL A 511 -4.27 -11.79 4.98
N ALA A 512 -4.49 -10.81 5.85
CA ALA A 512 -4.76 -11.06 7.27
C ALA A 512 -6.21 -11.50 7.52
N THR A 513 -6.37 -12.51 8.37
CA THR A 513 -7.67 -12.97 8.91
C THR A 513 -7.91 -12.48 10.34
N ARG A 514 -6.84 -12.02 11.00
CA ARG A 514 -6.83 -11.58 12.40
C ARG A 514 -5.76 -10.52 12.59
N VAL A 515 -6.05 -9.51 13.40
CA VAL A 515 -5.15 -8.38 13.67
C VAL A 515 -4.90 -8.29 15.17
N LEU A 516 -3.62 -8.30 15.57
CA LEU A 516 -3.16 -8.06 16.93
C LEU A 516 -2.55 -6.67 17.00
N GLU A 517 -3.12 -5.78 17.81
CA GLU A 517 -2.57 -4.44 18.04
C GLU A 517 -1.76 -4.45 19.33
N MET A 518 -0.47 -4.11 19.22
CA MET A 518 0.42 -3.92 20.36
C MET A 518 0.54 -2.43 20.68
N ALA A 519 -0.07 -2.02 21.78
CA ALA A 519 -0.08 -0.64 22.28
C ALA A 519 0.05 -0.64 23.81
N ASP A 520 0.78 0.34 24.36
CA ASP A 520 0.94 0.54 25.81
C ASP A 520 1.44 -0.71 26.57
N GLY A 521 2.29 -1.53 25.94
CA GLY A 521 2.83 -2.76 26.53
C GLY A 521 1.84 -3.92 26.64
N ALA A 522 0.64 -3.77 26.08
CA ALA A 522 -0.42 -4.78 26.00
C ALA A 522 -0.74 -5.16 24.55
N LEU A 523 -1.35 -6.32 24.35
CA LEU A 523 -1.79 -6.81 23.05
C LEU A 523 -3.31 -6.92 23.04
N ARG A 524 -3.95 -6.27 22.05
CA ARG A 524 -5.39 -6.32 21.80
C ARG A 524 -5.66 -7.16 20.57
N ASP A 525 -6.72 -7.95 20.61
CA ASP A 525 -7.05 -8.92 19.58
C ASP A 525 -8.31 -8.49 18.82
N TYR A 526 -8.21 -8.43 17.51
CA TYR A 526 -9.30 -8.08 16.61
C TYR A 526 -9.44 -9.16 15.54
N LEU A 527 -10.64 -9.75 15.47
CA LEU A 527 -11.02 -10.62 14.35
C LEU A 527 -11.35 -9.77 13.12
N GLY A 528 -10.89 -10.20 11.95
CA GLY A 528 -11.09 -9.50 10.68
C GLY A 528 -9.81 -8.98 10.04
N ASN A 529 -9.97 -8.25 8.95
CA ASN A 529 -8.88 -7.63 8.19
C ASN A 529 -8.56 -6.20 8.70
N TYR A 530 -7.77 -5.43 7.95
CA TYR A 530 -7.41 -4.07 8.33
C TYR A 530 -8.62 -3.14 8.37
N THR A 531 -9.52 -3.27 7.40
CA THR A 531 -10.75 -2.47 7.31
C THR A 531 -11.67 -2.70 8.52
N ASP A 532 -11.83 -3.96 8.93
CA ASP A 532 -12.60 -4.33 10.13
C ASP A 532 -11.97 -3.74 11.41
N PHE A 533 -10.64 -3.81 11.51
CA PHE A 533 -9.89 -3.22 12.62
C PHE A 533 -10.14 -1.71 12.72
N MET A 534 -10.06 -0.99 11.60
CA MET A 534 -10.31 0.46 11.56
C MET A 534 -11.75 0.81 11.93
N ALA A 535 -12.73 0.05 11.44
CA ALA A 535 -14.13 0.26 11.78
C ALA A 535 -14.40 0.07 13.29
N LYS A 536 -13.85 -1.00 13.88
CA LYS A 536 -13.95 -1.25 15.33
C LYS A 536 -13.23 -0.19 16.15
N LYS A 537 -12.07 0.28 15.70
CA LYS A 537 -11.32 1.35 16.36
C LYS A 537 -12.11 2.65 16.34
N ALA A 538 -12.68 3.04 15.20
CA ALA A 538 -13.52 4.23 15.07
C ALA A 538 -14.76 4.19 15.97
N GLN A 539 -15.38 3.02 16.15
CA GLN A 539 -16.49 2.84 17.09
C GLN A 539 -16.07 2.99 18.56
N GLN A 540 -14.83 2.66 18.91
CA GLN A 540 -14.28 2.79 20.25
C GLN A 540 -13.77 4.21 20.56
N THR A 541 -13.28 4.95 19.58
CA THR A 541 -12.88 6.36 19.72
C THR A 541 -14.02 7.36 19.54
N ALA A 542 -15.15 6.95 18.96
CA ALA A 542 -16.34 7.79 18.94
C ALA A 542 -16.77 8.11 20.39
N PRO A 543 -16.97 9.39 20.77
CA PRO A 543 -17.47 9.73 22.08
C PRO A 543 -18.80 8.99 22.28
N ALA A 544 -18.88 8.19 23.33
CA ALA A 544 -20.10 7.47 23.67
C ALA A 544 -21.28 8.46 23.60
N PRO A 545 -22.36 8.15 22.85
CA PRO A 545 -23.51 9.03 22.81
C PRO A 545 -23.96 9.25 24.26
N ALA A 546 -24.05 10.52 24.66
CA ALA A 546 -24.46 10.91 25.99
C ALA A 546 -25.72 10.12 26.39
N PRO A 547 -25.79 9.60 27.63
CA PRO A 547 -26.90 8.74 28.03
C PRO A 547 -28.19 9.55 27.90
N ALA A 548 -29.01 9.20 26.90
CA ALA A 548 -30.31 9.80 26.71
C ALA A 548 -31.12 9.63 28.00
N PRO A 549 -31.90 10.65 28.42
CA PRO A 549 -32.69 10.58 29.63
C PRO A 549 -33.64 9.38 29.57
N LYS A 550 -33.54 8.50 30.57
CA LYS A 550 -34.36 7.30 30.71
C LYS A 550 -35.84 7.70 30.72
N ALA A 551 -36.52 7.47 29.59
CA ALA A 551 -37.97 7.36 29.57
C ALA A 551 -38.38 6.09 30.33
N PRO A 552 -39.50 6.12 31.08
CA PRO A 552 -39.86 5.07 32.02
C PRO A 552 -40.12 3.74 31.30
N SER A 553 -39.52 2.68 31.84
CA SER A 553 -39.68 1.32 31.35
C SER A 553 -41.15 0.89 31.43
N LYS A 554 -41.76 0.61 30.28
CA LYS A 554 -42.81 -0.40 30.24
C LYS A 554 -42.12 -1.75 30.33
N ALA A 555 -42.37 -2.44 31.43
CA ALA A 555 -41.97 -3.82 31.63
C ALA A 555 -42.42 -4.68 30.45
N ALA A 556 -41.47 -5.34 29.81
CA ALA A 556 -41.70 -6.50 28.95
C ALA A 556 -41.09 -7.74 29.63
N PRO A 557 -41.73 -8.90 29.50
CA PRO A 557 -41.59 -10.04 30.41
C PRO A 557 -40.34 -10.89 30.11
N ALA A 558 -40.00 -11.75 31.07
CA ALA A 558 -38.95 -12.76 30.97
C ALA A 558 -39.08 -13.63 29.70
N PRO A 559 -37.95 -14.13 29.13
CA PRO A 559 -37.96 -14.84 27.86
C PRO A 559 -38.53 -16.25 28.01
N THR A 560 -39.83 -16.39 27.76
CA THR A 560 -40.48 -17.67 27.46
C THR A 560 -40.41 -17.93 25.95
N SER A 561 -39.56 -18.88 25.56
CA SER A 561 -39.73 -19.79 24.40
C SER A 561 -40.21 -19.21 23.05
N SER A 562 -39.61 -18.14 22.54
CA SER A 562 -39.97 -17.56 21.23
C SER A 562 -39.02 -17.89 20.07
N GLY A 563 -37.82 -18.45 20.30
CA GLY A 563 -36.83 -18.74 19.25
C GLY A 563 -37.30 -19.71 18.16
N LYS A 564 -38.33 -20.52 18.42
CA LYS A 564 -38.93 -21.39 17.39
C LYS A 564 -39.92 -20.68 16.46
N ARG A 565 -40.47 -19.52 16.87
CA ARG A 565 -41.43 -18.75 16.06
C ARG A 565 -40.75 -17.76 15.10
N SER A 566 -39.54 -17.28 15.42
CA SER A 566 -38.74 -16.44 14.52
C SER A 566 -38.13 -17.23 13.37
N LEU A 567 -37.58 -18.42 13.63
CA LEU A 567 -37.01 -19.28 12.57
C LEU A 567 -38.06 -19.73 11.55
N GLN A 568 -39.25 -20.13 12.01
CA GLN A 568 -40.35 -20.54 11.12
C GLN A 568 -40.85 -19.41 10.21
N TYR A 569 -40.78 -18.15 10.69
CA TYR A 569 -41.13 -16.99 9.88
C TYR A 569 -40.14 -16.80 8.72
N TRP A 570 -38.83 -16.84 9.01
CA TRP A 570 -37.80 -16.68 7.99
C TRP A 570 -37.75 -17.86 7.01
N GLN A 571 -37.91 -19.10 7.48
CA GLN A 571 -38.03 -20.28 6.60
C GLN A 571 -39.23 -20.19 5.66
N ARG A 572 -40.36 -19.65 6.13
CA ARG A 572 -41.53 -19.41 5.27
C ARG A 572 -41.25 -18.30 4.25
N ARG A 573 -40.57 -17.22 4.65
CA ARG A 573 -40.19 -16.12 3.77
C ARG A 573 -39.19 -16.58 2.70
N GLN A 574 -38.23 -17.43 3.07
CA GLN A 574 -37.27 -18.05 2.14
C GLN A 574 -38.01 -18.84 1.05
N ALA A 575 -38.97 -19.69 1.43
CA ALA A 575 -39.77 -20.44 0.47
C ALA A 575 -40.64 -19.55 -0.45
N GLU A 576 -41.12 -18.41 0.05
CA GLU A 576 -41.86 -17.42 -0.76
C GLU A 576 -40.95 -16.75 -1.80
N VAL A 577 -39.72 -16.38 -1.41
CA VAL A 577 -38.73 -15.77 -2.30
C VAL A 577 -38.19 -16.77 -3.33
N GLU A 578 -37.95 -18.03 -2.94
CA GLU A 578 -37.56 -19.10 -3.87
C GLU A 578 -38.64 -19.37 -4.93
N ALA A 579 -39.92 -19.35 -4.53
CA ALA A 579 -41.03 -19.46 -5.48
C ALA A 579 -41.13 -18.26 -6.42
N GLN A 580 -40.72 -17.07 -5.97
CA GLN A 580 -40.65 -15.86 -6.81
C GLN A 580 -39.49 -15.95 -7.81
N ILE A 581 -38.31 -16.37 -7.36
CA ILE A 581 -37.12 -16.60 -8.21
C ILE A 581 -37.46 -17.59 -9.33
N ALA A 582 -38.04 -18.76 -9.01
CA ALA A 582 -38.40 -19.76 -10.00
C ALA A 582 -39.40 -19.25 -11.06
N ARG A 583 -40.34 -18.37 -10.66
CA ARG A 583 -41.28 -17.72 -11.59
C ARG A 583 -40.58 -16.72 -12.50
N LEU A 584 -39.68 -15.90 -11.95
CA LEU A 584 -38.93 -14.89 -12.71
C LEU A 584 -37.93 -15.54 -13.68
N GLU A 585 -37.29 -16.64 -13.28
CA GLU A 585 -36.44 -17.45 -14.17
C GLU A 585 -37.24 -18.03 -15.35
N THR A 586 -38.44 -18.55 -15.07
CA THR A 586 -39.32 -19.08 -16.13
C THR A 586 -39.77 -17.98 -17.08
N LEU A 587 -40.20 -16.83 -16.55
CA LEU A 587 -40.62 -15.67 -17.34
C LEU A 587 -39.47 -15.13 -18.20
N LYS A 588 -38.27 -15.03 -17.64
CA LYS A 588 -37.07 -14.60 -18.35
C LYS A 588 -36.74 -15.56 -19.50
N ALA A 589 -36.81 -16.87 -19.26
CA ALA A 589 -36.58 -17.87 -20.31
C ALA A 589 -37.63 -17.80 -21.44
N GLU A 590 -38.90 -17.56 -21.12
CA GLU A 590 -39.96 -17.35 -22.11
C GLU A 590 -39.73 -16.08 -22.95
N LEU A 591 -39.33 -14.97 -22.31
CA LEU A 591 -39.00 -13.73 -22.99
C LEU A 591 -37.74 -13.86 -23.87
N GLU A 592 -36.73 -14.60 -23.42
CA GLU A 592 -35.53 -14.92 -24.21
C GLU A 592 -35.85 -15.77 -25.44
N ALA A 593 -36.75 -16.75 -25.30
CA ALA A 593 -37.22 -17.55 -26.42
C ALA A 593 -37.96 -16.68 -27.45
N LEU A 594 -38.78 -15.72 -27.01
CA LEU A 594 -39.44 -14.75 -27.89
C LEU A 594 -38.44 -13.80 -28.58
N LEU A 595 -37.42 -13.33 -27.87
CA LEU A 595 -36.35 -12.48 -28.43
C LEU A 595 -35.48 -13.22 -29.46
N ALA A 596 -35.43 -14.55 -29.41
CA ALA A 596 -34.73 -15.38 -30.37
C ALA A 596 -35.51 -15.61 -31.69
N GLU A 597 -36.80 -15.27 -31.75
CA GLU A 597 -37.61 -15.42 -32.96
C GLU A 597 -37.40 -14.26 -33.94
N PRO A 598 -36.94 -14.51 -35.19
CA PRO A 598 -36.73 -13.45 -36.18
C PRO A 598 -38.01 -12.69 -36.57
N SER A 599 -39.18 -13.32 -36.42
CA SER A 599 -40.50 -12.73 -36.68
C SER A 599 -40.89 -11.61 -35.71
N LEU A 600 -40.32 -11.58 -34.51
CA LEU A 600 -40.63 -10.54 -33.51
C LEU A 600 -40.15 -9.16 -33.95
N TYR A 601 -39.02 -9.10 -34.66
CA TYR A 601 -38.41 -7.85 -35.13
C TYR A 601 -39.11 -7.23 -36.35
N ALA A 602 -40.12 -7.91 -36.91
CA ALA A 602 -40.98 -7.34 -37.95
C ALA A 602 -41.94 -6.27 -37.39
N ASP A 603 -42.23 -6.29 -36.09
CA ASP A 603 -43.01 -5.28 -35.37
C ASP A 603 -42.13 -4.62 -34.29
N GLY A 604 -41.53 -3.48 -34.65
CA GLY A 604 -40.55 -2.78 -33.81
C GLY A 604 -41.09 -2.31 -32.46
N LEU A 605 -42.40 -2.09 -32.33
CA LEU A 605 -43.01 -1.74 -31.04
C LEU A 605 -43.12 -2.96 -30.12
N ARG A 606 -43.45 -4.12 -30.70
CA ARG A 606 -43.55 -5.37 -29.96
C ARG A 606 -42.18 -5.88 -29.52
N ALA A 607 -41.16 -5.77 -30.39
CA ALA A 607 -39.78 -6.12 -30.03
C ALA A 607 -39.26 -5.28 -28.86
N ARG A 608 -39.48 -3.96 -28.90
CA ARG A 608 -39.06 -3.04 -27.82
C ARG A 608 -39.74 -3.39 -26.49
N LYS A 609 -41.04 -3.68 -26.51
CA LYS A 609 -41.77 -4.06 -25.30
C LYS A 609 -41.23 -5.35 -24.67
N VAL A 610 -40.96 -6.38 -25.48
CA VAL A 610 -40.40 -7.65 -24.99
C VAL A 610 -38.98 -7.45 -24.44
N THR A 611 -38.18 -6.55 -25.02
CA THR A 611 -36.85 -6.19 -24.46
C THR A 611 -36.96 -5.46 -23.12
N GLU A 612 -37.89 -4.51 -22.99
CA GLU A 612 -38.15 -3.80 -21.74
C GLU A 612 -38.65 -4.76 -20.64
N ASP A 613 -39.58 -5.67 -20.99
CA ASP A 613 -40.09 -6.69 -20.07
C ASP A 613 -38.98 -7.69 -19.64
N HIS A 614 -38.04 -8.04 -20.53
CA HIS A 614 -36.87 -8.89 -20.20
C HIS A 614 -35.90 -8.20 -19.25
N GLN A 615 -35.60 -6.92 -19.49
CA GLN A 615 -34.74 -6.12 -18.61
C GLN A 615 -35.36 -5.94 -17.21
N ALA A 616 -36.68 -5.70 -17.14
CA ALA A 616 -37.41 -5.61 -15.88
C ALA A 616 -37.39 -6.94 -15.12
N ALA A 617 -37.67 -8.06 -15.80
CA ALA A 617 -37.62 -9.39 -15.19
C ALA A 617 -36.20 -9.77 -14.69
N ALA A 618 -35.15 -9.32 -15.39
CA ALA A 618 -33.77 -9.50 -14.94
C ALA A 618 -33.45 -8.68 -13.68
N ALA A 619 -33.86 -7.41 -13.63
CA ALA A 619 -33.66 -6.55 -12.46
C ALA A 619 -34.43 -7.06 -11.21
N ASP A 620 -35.68 -7.52 -11.42
CA ASP A 620 -36.49 -8.10 -10.35
C ASP A 620 -35.92 -9.43 -9.83
N LEU A 621 -35.27 -10.21 -10.71
CA LEU A 621 -34.59 -11.46 -10.34
C LEU A 621 -33.34 -11.19 -9.48
N ASP A 622 -32.54 -10.19 -9.86
CA ASP A 622 -31.36 -9.79 -9.08
C ASP A 622 -31.76 -9.28 -7.68
N ALA A 623 -32.85 -8.50 -7.58
CA ALA A 623 -33.40 -8.07 -6.30
C ALA A 623 -33.91 -9.23 -5.44
N ALA A 624 -34.54 -10.24 -6.06
CA ALA A 624 -35.01 -11.43 -5.36
C ALA A 624 -33.87 -12.31 -4.82
N TYR A 625 -32.74 -12.43 -5.56
CA TYR A 625 -31.55 -13.12 -5.06
C TYR A 625 -30.91 -12.38 -3.88
N ALA A 626 -30.84 -11.05 -3.93
CA ALA A 626 -30.33 -10.25 -2.81
C ALA A 626 -31.21 -10.40 -1.55
N GLU A 627 -32.54 -10.44 -1.70
CA GLU A 627 -33.45 -10.72 -0.58
C GLU A 627 -33.25 -12.15 -0.03
N TRP A 628 -33.06 -13.15 -0.90
CA TRP A 628 -32.81 -14.53 -0.49
C TRP A 628 -31.50 -14.70 0.29
N GLU A 629 -30.44 -13.99 -0.12
CA GLU A 629 -29.14 -13.99 0.57
C GLU A 629 -29.28 -13.45 2.00
N GLN A 630 -29.93 -12.30 2.17
CA GLN A 630 -30.19 -11.71 3.48
C GLN A 630 -31.02 -12.63 4.38
N ILE A 631 -32.08 -13.25 3.84
CA ILE A 631 -32.91 -14.19 4.61
C ILE A 631 -32.10 -15.42 5.04
N SER A 632 -31.20 -15.90 4.18
CA SER A 632 -30.36 -17.07 4.46
C SER A 632 -29.36 -16.79 5.58
N GLU A 633 -28.75 -15.60 5.60
CA GLU A 633 -27.86 -15.16 6.68
C GLU A 633 -28.59 -15.11 8.05
N GLU A 634 -29.81 -14.57 8.06
CA GLU A 634 -30.64 -14.49 9.28
C GLU A 634 -31.05 -15.89 9.80
N ILE A 635 -31.34 -16.84 8.90
CA ILE A 635 -31.62 -18.23 9.28
C ILE A 635 -30.39 -18.87 9.91
N ILE A 636 -29.21 -18.71 9.30
CA ILE A 636 -27.95 -19.26 9.81
C ILE A 636 -27.62 -18.69 11.20
N ALA A 637 -27.79 -17.39 11.38
CA ALA A 637 -27.58 -16.74 12.68
C ALA A 637 -28.52 -17.29 13.77
N LEU A 638 -29.80 -17.45 13.45
CA LEU A 638 -30.80 -18.00 14.40
C LEU A 638 -30.56 -19.49 14.72
N GLU A 639 -30.07 -20.27 13.76
CA GLU A 639 -29.71 -21.68 13.98
C GLU A 639 -28.45 -21.81 14.85
N ALA A 640 -27.44 -20.97 14.62
CA ALA A 640 -26.23 -20.90 15.45
C ALA A 640 -26.56 -20.52 16.90
N ASP A 641 -27.44 -19.54 17.11
CA ASP A 641 -27.92 -19.15 18.45
C ASP A 641 -28.69 -20.28 19.14
N ALA A 642 -29.52 -21.01 18.40
CA ALA A 642 -30.26 -22.16 18.93
C ALA A 642 -29.33 -23.32 19.31
N GLU A 643 -28.26 -23.55 18.56
CA GLU A 643 -27.26 -24.58 18.83
C GLU A 643 -26.37 -24.21 20.02
N ALA A 644 -25.92 -22.96 20.11
CA ALA A 644 -25.20 -22.44 21.27
C ALA A 644 -26.04 -22.55 22.56
N ALA A 645 -27.33 -22.22 22.50
CA ALA A 645 -28.25 -22.38 23.62
C ALA A 645 -28.48 -23.85 24.01
N ARG A 646 -28.41 -24.79 23.05
CA ARG A 646 -28.51 -26.23 23.30
C ARG A 646 -27.26 -26.76 23.99
N LEU A 647 -26.07 -26.36 23.52
CA LEU A 647 -24.78 -26.73 24.13
C LEU A 647 -24.68 -26.19 25.56
N ALA A 648 -25.09 -24.94 25.80
CA ALA A 648 -25.11 -24.35 27.14
C ALA A 648 -26.09 -25.03 28.13
N ARG A 649 -27.11 -25.75 27.63
CA ARG A 649 -28.01 -26.56 28.46
C ARG A 649 -27.48 -27.96 28.74
N LEU A 650 -26.63 -28.50 27.87
CA LEU A 650 -25.96 -29.78 28.07
C LEU A 650 -24.84 -29.65 29.10
N ASP A 651 -24.12 -28.53 29.13
CA ASP A 651 -23.09 -28.25 30.16
C ASP A 651 -23.65 -27.97 31.56
N LYS A 652 -24.96 -27.71 31.68
CA LYS A 652 -25.65 -27.45 32.97
C LYS A 652 -26.35 -28.68 33.56
N ARG A 653 -26.33 -29.82 32.87
CA ARG A 653 -26.88 -31.10 33.35
C ARG A 653 -25.75 -32.07 33.62
#